data_AF-A0A9P5QJ96-F1
#
_entry.id   AF-A0A9P5QJ96-F1
#
_cell.length_a   1.000
_cell.length_b   1.000
_cell.length_c   1.000
_cell.angle_alpha   90.00
_cell.angle_beta   90.00
_cell.angle_gamma   90.00
#
_symmetry.space_group_name_H-M   'P 1'
#
loop_
_entity.id
_entity.type
_entity.pdbx_description
1 polymer ?
#
loop_
_entity_poly.entity_id
_entity_poly.type
_entity_poly.pdbx_seq_one_letter_code
_entity_poly.pdbx_strand_id
1 'polypeptide(L)'
;MSSALVTAAAREAQAQAALRNLQNKKPVPEVDFTIHIMDDGTTASTLERYSKDVQAPAVNVPTDDLFYSKEFPDRPDIAFLKNHFYREGRITEEQAIYILQKGTEILKKEPNLLEVDAPITVCGDIHGQYYDLMKLFEVGGNPADTRYLFLGDYVDRGYFSIECVLYLWSLKIWYPDTLFLLRGNHECRHLTDYFTFKTECKHKYSERVYDACMESFCTLPLAAIMNKQFLCIHGGLSPELNTLDDLRQINRFREPPTHGLMCDLLWADPLEEFGQEKTSEYFIHNNVRGCSYFFSYHAACAFLEKNNLLSIIRAHEAQDAGYRMYRKTKATGFPSVMTIFSAPNYLDVYNNKAAVLKYENNVMNIRQFNATPHPYWLPNFMDVFTWSLPFVGEKITDMLLAILNTCSKEELAEDDMILNLTDGTSSGGAMDIDAVPVSPGSNHSGSSGVSAAAVVGSDMTVDADMADVSRERAEKESSKRRIRQKMLAVGRLSRVFAVLRNEAEAVSELKDLMGTTKLPYGSLQLGAEGLKRAIHTFEDAKKCDQENERLPPSKEQKTKEEKDKMWKAIGEASNTPQSELDQVEAMKLAARILRTFLKKKNNKNISIQAIGLSLYEDLEIWKAAHQDQDGVLNSEPGVIKTQWLNFDSSETSLIGRNILIVDEVDDTRRTLAYAVKELTKDLEKESRKLREQGKEVPETKIGIFVLHNKLKEKREELPEEIMKDRYFACKQMPDQWLVYPWDALDIEEHTEKSRENTY
;
A
#
# COMPACT_ATOMS: atom_id res chain seq x y z
N MET A 1 -26.57 -8.82 -64.45
CA MET A 1 -25.44 -9.76 -64.67
C MET A 1 -24.06 -9.16 -64.42
N SER A 2 -23.85 -7.83 -64.47
CA SER A 2 -22.51 -7.22 -64.31
C SER A 2 -21.95 -7.19 -62.87
N SER A 3 -22.79 -7.00 -61.85
CA SER A 3 -22.33 -6.86 -60.43
C SER A 3 -21.84 -8.17 -59.78
N ALA A 4 -22.41 -9.32 -60.15
CA ALA A 4 -22.08 -10.63 -59.56
C ALA A 4 -20.74 -11.22 -60.05
N LEU A 5 -20.30 -10.84 -61.26
CA LEU A 5 -19.03 -11.28 -61.84
C LEU A 5 -17.83 -10.52 -61.26
N VAL A 6 -18.02 -9.24 -60.91
CA VAL A 6 -16.97 -8.40 -60.30
C VAL A 6 -16.66 -8.85 -58.86
N THR A 7 -17.66 -9.34 -58.13
CA THR A 7 -17.53 -9.83 -56.75
C THR A 7 -16.89 -11.21 -56.65
N ALA A 8 -17.08 -12.08 -57.65
CA ALA A 8 -16.43 -13.39 -57.71
C ALA A 8 -14.92 -13.28 -57.98
N ALA A 9 -14.52 -12.44 -58.94
CA ALA A 9 -13.11 -12.20 -59.27
C ALA A 9 -12.33 -11.53 -58.12
N ALA A 10 -12.97 -10.62 -57.37
CA ALA A 10 -12.38 -9.99 -56.20
C ALA A 10 -12.13 -10.99 -55.05
N ARG A 11 -13.07 -11.93 -54.83
CA ARG A 11 -12.92 -13.00 -53.83
C ARG A 11 -11.83 -14.00 -54.21
N GLU A 12 -11.70 -14.32 -55.50
CA GLU A 12 -10.67 -15.21 -56.00
C GLU A 12 -9.26 -14.58 -55.89
N ALA A 13 -9.15 -13.27 -56.16
CA ALA A 13 -7.92 -12.51 -55.95
C ALA A 13 -7.53 -12.41 -54.46
N GLN A 14 -8.50 -12.21 -53.56
CA GLN A 14 -8.28 -12.24 -52.10
C GLN A 14 -7.84 -13.63 -51.62
N ALA A 15 -8.47 -14.69 -52.12
CA ALA A 15 -8.11 -16.07 -51.78
C ALA A 15 -6.69 -16.42 -52.26
N GLN A 16 -6.30 -16.00 -53.46
CA GLN A 16 -4.94 -16.19 -53.99
C GLN A 16 -3.90 -15.35 -53.23
N ALA A 17 -4.24 -14.13 -52.82
CA ALA A 17 -3.37 -13.29 -51.98
C ALA A 17 -3.17 -13.90 -50.59
N ALA A 18 -4.22 -14.44 -49.98
CA ALA A 18 -4.15 -15.16 -48.71
C ALA A 18 -3.30 -16.45 -48.83
N LEU A 19 -3.44 -17.20 -49.94
CA LEU A 19 -2.61 -18.38 -50.21
C LEU A 19 -1.13 -18.02 -50.41
N ARG A 20 -0.82 -16.92 -51.11
CA ARG A 20 0.55 -16.40 -51.25
C ARG A 20 1.16 -16.01 -49.90
N ASN A 21 0.37 -15.37 -49.04
CA ASN A 21 0.81 -14.99 -47.68
C ASN A 21 1.00 -16.22 -46.77
N LEU A 22 0.22 -17.29 -46.97
CA LEU A 22 0.41 -18.58 -46.29
C LEU A 22 1.67 -19.32 -46.80
N GLN A 23 1.93 -19.28 -48.11
CA GLN A 23 3.11 -19.90 -48.72
C GLN A 23 4.42 -19.17 -48.37
N ASN A 24 4.37 -17.85 -48.16
CA ASN A 24 5.51 -17.01 -47.76
C ASN A 24 5.55 -16.73 -46.25
N LYS A 25 4.81 -17.49 -45.44
CA LYS A 25 4.79 -17.29 -43.99
C LYS A 25 6.18 -17.59 -43.44
N LYS A 26 6.94 -16.55 -43.08
CA LYS A 26 8.24 -16.71 -42.42
C LYS A 26 8.05 -17.66 -41.22
N PRO A 27 8.93 -18.65 -41.04
CA PRO A 27 8.86 -19.53 -39.88
C PRO A 27 8.84 -18.67 -38.61
N VAL A 28 8.05 -19.10 -37.62
CA VAL A 28 8.05 -18.44 -36.31
C VAL A 28 9.49 -18.46 -35.81
N PRO A 29 10.11 -17.31 -35.51
CA PRO A 29 11.47 -17.29 -35.02
C PRO A 29 11.54 -18.14 -33.75
N GLU A 30 12.48 -19.07 -33.72
CA GLU A 30 12.75 -19.88 -32.55
C GLU A 30 13.43 -18.97 -31.52
N VAL A 31 12.66 -18.49 -30.54
CA VAL A 31 13.17 -17.60 -29.49
C VAL A 31 13.69 -18.46 -28.36
N ASP A 32 15.00 -18.40 -28.14
CA ASP A 32 15.62 -18.98 -26.96
C ASP A 32 15.41 -18.05 -25.75
N PHE A 33 14.45 -18.38 -24.88
CA PHE A 33 14.16 -17.60 -23.67
C PHE A 33 15.27 -17.62 -22.62
N THR A 34 16.29 -18.47 -22.79
CA THR A 34 17.47 -18.50 -21.91
C THR A 34 18.47 -17.39 -22.24
N ILE A 35 18.27 -16.71 -23.38
CA ILE A 35 19.14 -15.64 -23.88
C ILE A 35 18.29 -14.40 -24.20
N HIS A 36 18.60 -13.30 -23.52
CA HIS A 36 18.05 -11.99 -23.83
C HIS A 36 19.04 -11.21 -24.70
N ILE A 37 18.56 -10.62 -25.79
CA ILE A 37 19.37 -9.75 -26.66
C ILE A 37 19.02 -8.31 -26.30
N MET A 38 20.01 -7.56 -25.83
CA MET A 38 19.90 -6.15 -25.45
C MET A 38 19.78 -5.25 -26.69
N ASP A 39 19.36 -4.00 -26.47
CA ASP A 39 19.21 -3.00 -27.54
C ASP A 39 20.52 -2.67 -28.28
N ASP A 40 21.68 -2.88 -27.63
CA ASP A 40 23.01 -2.72 -28.20
C ASP A 40 23.51 -3.96 -28.97
N GLY A 41 22.69 -5.01 -29.06
CA GLY A 41 23.00 -6.27 -29.73
C GLY A 41 23.79 -7.27 -28.88
N THR A 42 24.13 -6.95 -27.62
CA THR A 42 24.78 -7.90 -26.71
C THR A 42 23.80 -8.96 -26.19
N THR A 43 24.31 -10.14 -25.88
CA THR A 43 23.51 -11.27 -25.38
C THR A 43 23.75 -11.51 -23.90
N ALA A 44 22.68 -11.62 -23.13
CA ALA A 44 22.66 -11.89 -21.69
C ALA A 44 21.96 -13.22 -21.40
N SER A 45 22.50 -14.04 -20.50
CA SER A 45 21.75 -15.19 -19.99
C SER A 45 20.64 -14.72 -19.05
N THR A 46 19.45 -15.29 -19.17
CA THR A 46 18.33 -15.04 -18.25
C THR A 46 18.34 -15.97 -17.03
N LEU A 47 19.24 -16.96 -17.00
CA LEU A 47 19.38 -17.93 -15.91
C LEU A 47 20.50 -17.56 -14.93
N GLU A 48 21.46 -16.74 -15.37
CA GLU A 48 22.58 -16.30 -14.56
C GLU A 48 22.42 -14.84 -14.12
N ARG A 49 23.11 -14.49 -13.04
CA ARG A 49 23.21 -13.10 -12.59
C ARG A 49 23.90 -12.26 -13.67
N TYR A 50 23.17 -11.29 -14.19
CA TYR A 50 23.66 -10.40 -15.25
C TYR A 50 24.80 -9.50 -14.77
N SER A 51 24.55 -8.71 -13.72
CA SER A 51 25.53 -7.78 -13.15
C SER A 51 26.51 -8.50 -12.22
N LYS A 52 27.51 -9.18 -12.82
CA LYS A 52 28.52 -9.96 -12.07
C LYS A 52 29.48 -9.07 -11.27
N ASP A 53 29.73 -7.84 -11.71
CA ASP A 53 30.65 -6.89 -11.06
C ASP A 53 30.07 -6.24 -9.80
N VAL A 54 28.74 -6.27 -9.62
CA VAL A 54 28.09 -5.77 -8.41
C VAL A 54 28.28 -6.80 -7.30
N GLN A 55 28.89 -6.44 -6.18
CA GLN A 55 29.07 -7.38 -5.08
C GLN A 55 27.71 -7.90 -4.56
N ALA A 56 27.61 -9.20 -4.31
CA ALA A 56 26.39 -9.78 -3.73
C ALA A 56 26.37 -9.61 -2.20
N PRO A 57 25.18 -9.45 -1.59
CA PRO A 57 25.02 -9.45 -0.14
C PRO A 57 25.59 -10.70 0.54
N ALA A 58 25.98 -10.57 1.80
CA ALA A 58 26.33 -11.72 2.63
C ALA A 58 25.07 -12.52 2.98
N VAL A 59 24.84 -13.62 2.24
CA VAL A 59 23.62 -14.45 2.36
C VAL A 59 23.56 -15.32 3.63
N ASN A 60 24.72 -15.60 4.24
CA ASN A 60 24.79 -16.49 5.40
C ASN A 60 24.76 -15.66 6.68
N VAL A 61 23.85 -16.03 7.58
CA VAL A 61 23.80 -15.49 8.95
C VAL A 61 24.97 -16.08 9.75
N PRO A 62 25.74 -15.26 10.50
CA PRO A 62 26.92 -15.72 11.22
C PRO A 62 26.56 -16.66 12.38
N THR A 63 27.42 -17.66 12.57
CA THR A 63 27.44 -18.48 13.77
C THR A 63 28.02 -17.69 14.94
N ASP A 64 27.77 -18.16 16.16
CA ASP A 64 28.30 -17.53 17.38
C ASP A 64 29.84 -17.46 17.38
N ASP A 65 30.52 -18.46 16.81
CA ASP A 65 31.99 -18.48 16.66
C ASP A 65 32.54 -17.33 15.78
N LEU A 66 31.72 -16.82 14.84
CA LEU A 66 32.07 -15.66 14.01
C LEU A 66 31.60 -14.36 14.66
N PHE A 67 30.51 -14.41 15.41
CA PHE A 67 29.89 -13.27 16.04
C PHE A 67 30.65 -12.76 17.26
N TYR A 68 31.08 -13.65 18.15
CA TYR A 68 31.81 -13.30 19.37
C TYR A 68 33.30 -13.09 19.11
N SER A 69 33.89 -12.14 19.84
CA SER A 69 35.33 -11.89 19.76
C SER A 69 36.11 -13.08 20.31
N LYS A 70 37.17 -13.46 19.59
CA LYS A 70 38.10 -14.51 20.02
C LYS A 70 38.93 -14.11 21.24
N GLU A 71 39.16 -12.81 21.41
CA GLU A 71 39.94 -12.27 22.52
C GLU A 71 39.06 -12.00 23.75
N PHE A 72 37.84 -11.53 23.53
CA PHE A 72 36.86 -11.18 24.58
C PHE A 72 35.50 -11.83 24.27
N PRO A 73 35.29 -13.10 24.65
CA PRO A 73 34.07 -13.85 24.29
C PRO A 73 32.76 -13.28 24.83
N ASP A 74 32.82 -12.34 25.79
CA ASP A 74 31.68 -11.59 26.30
C ASP A 74 31.28 -10.40 25.39
N ARG A 75 31.94 -10.21 24.26
CA ARG A 75 31.73 -9.07 23.36
C ARG A 75 31.62 -9.51 21.90
N PRO A 76 30.85 -8.79 21.07
CA PRO A 76 30.81 -9.07 19.63
C PRO A 76 32.13 -8.71 18.95
N ASP A 77 32.52 -9.41 17.88
CA ASP A 77 33.65 -9.03 17.04
C ASP A 77 33.26 -7.83 16.15
N ILE A 78 33.66 -6.63 16.55
CA ILE A 78 33.33 -5.38 15.84
C ILE A 78 33.95 -5.30 14.43
N ALA A 79 35.08 -5.96 14.18
CA ALA A 79 35.71 -5.96 12.86
C ALA A 79 34.95 -6.89 11.90
N PHE A 80 34.51 -8.04 12.40
CA PHE A 80 33.60 -8.92 11.67
C PHE A 80 32.27 -8.23 11.38
N LEU A 81 31.60 -7.70 12.41
CA LEU A 81 30.31 -7.02 12.28
C LEU A 81 30.36 -5.86 11.29
N LYS A 82 31.41 -5.03 11.36
CA LYS A 82 31.63 -3.93 10.40
C LYS A 82 31.59 -4.43 8.96
N ASN A 83 32.38 -5.46 8.64
CA ASN A 83 32.49 -5.97 7.28
C ASN A 83 31.24 -6.75 6.85
N HIS A 84 30.57 -7.41 7.79
CA HIS A 84 29.34 -8.16 7.53
C HIS A 84 28.19 -7.22 7.16
N PHE A 85 27.97 -6.16 7.96
CA PHE A 85 26.96 -5.13 7.68
C PHE A 85 27.29 -4.31 6.42
N TYR A 86 28.57 -4.01 6.17
CA TYR A 86 28.98 -3.35 4.91
C TYR A 86 28.66 -4.19 3.65
N ARG A 87 28.51 -5.51 3.82
CA ARG A 87 28.07 -6.44 2.77
C ARG A 87 26.59 -6.78 2.87
N GLU A 88 25.79 -5.92 3.52
CA GLU A 88 24.35 -6.09 3.72
C GLU A 88 23.97 -7.41 4.43
N GLY A 89 24.93 -7.98 5.18
CA GLY A 89 24.74 -9.20 5.94
C GLY A 89 23.90 -8.94 7.18
N ARG A 90 23.04 -9.90 7.52
CA ARG A 90 22.20 -9.86 8.73
C ARG A 90 22.79 -10.80 9.79
N ILE A 91 22.65 -10.44 11.06
CA ILE A 91 22.96 -11.32 12.20
C ILE A 91 21.71 -12.10 12.63
N THR A 92 21.83 -13.07 13.54
CA THR A 92 20.62 -13.73 14.07
C THR A 92 19.82 -12.74 14.92
N GLU A 93 18.52 -12.98 15.06
CA GLU A 93 17.67 -12.19 15.95
C GLU A 93 18.21 -12.19 17.39
N GLU A 94 18.65 -13.34 17.90
CA GLU A 94 19.21 -13.44 19.26
C GLU A 94 20.54 -12.67 19.41
N GLN A 95 21.38 -12.66 18.38
CA GLN A 95 22.60 -11.84 18.37
C GLN A 95 22.29 -10.34 18.36
N ALA A 96 21.26 -9.92 17.62
CA ALA A 96 20.80 -8.53 17.62
C ALA A 96 20.24 -8.12 18.99
N ILE A 97 19.36 -8.96 19.57
CA ILE A 97 18.81 -8.76 20.91
C ILE A 97 19.93 -8.72 21.96
N TYR A 98 20.95 -9.57 21.86
CA TYR A 98 22.12 -9.55 22.74
C TYR A 98 22.82 -8.18 22.74
N ILE A 99 23.12 -7.64 21.55
CA ILE A 99 23.77 -6.32 21.40
C ILE A 99 22.90 -5.22 22.03
N LEU A 100 21.61 -5.22 21.72
CA LEU A 100 20.67 -4.21 22.19
C LEU A 100 20.53 -4.25 23.70
N GLN A 101 20.35 -5.43 24.30
CA GLN A 101 20.25 -5.60 25.74
C GLN A 101 21.54 -5.19 26.46
N LYS A 102 22.71 -5.62 25.96
CA LYS A 102 24.01 -5.27 26.56
C LYS A 102 24.30 -3.77 26.48
N GLY A 103 24.00 -3.13 25.35
CA GLY A 103 24.09 -1.67 25.23
C GLY A 103 23.11 -0.97 26.17
N THR A 104 21.87 -1.45 26.27
CA THR A 104 20.84 -0.92 27.19
C THR A 104 21.31 -0.99 28.65
N GLU A 105 21.91 -2.11 29.08
CA GLU A 105 22.45 -2.28 30.43
C GLU A 105 23.52 -1.22 30.78
N ILE A 106 24.32 -0.79 29.80
CA ILE A 106 25.34 0.23 29.96
C ILE A 106 24.69 1.62 30.00
N LEU A 107 23.91 1.97 28.98
CA LEU A 107 23.25 3.27 28.83
C LEU A 107 22.32 3.59 30.01
N LYS A 108 21.65 2.58 30.57
CA LYS A 108 20.77 2.74 31.73
C LYS A 108 21.51 3.19 32.99
N LYS A 109 22.80 2.86 33.12
CA LYS A 109 23.64 3.27 34.27
C LYS A 109 24.20 4.68 34.14
N GLU A 110 24.20 5.23 32.93
CA GLU A 110 24.70 6.58 32.68
C GLU A 110 23.73 7.65 33.21
N PRO A 111 24.22 8.83 33.62
CA PRO A 111 23.37 9.94 34.03
C PRO A 111 22.65 10.57 32.82
N ASN A 112 21.63 11.41 33.08
CA ASN A 112 20.99 12.19 32.02
C ASN A 112 21.95 13.16 31.33
N LEU A 113 22.83 13.75 32.15
CA LEU A 113 23.85 14.71 31.75
C LEU A 113 25.21 14.05 31.95
N LEU A 114 25.80 13.59 30.84
CA LEU A 114 27.15 13.03 30.83
C LEU A 114 28.19 14.11 31.15
N GLU A 115 29.32 13.74 31.71
CA GLU A 115 30.51 14.59 31.83
C GLU A 115 31.64 13.92 31.06
N VAL A 116 32.12 14.56 30.00
CA VAL A 116 33.09 13.96 29.06
C VAL A 116 34.27 14.89 28.82
N ASP A 117 35.49 14.34 28.82
CA ASP A 117 36.72 15.14 28.70
C ASP A 117 37.28 15.17 27.27
N ALA A 118 38.02 16.23 26.95
CA ALA A 118 38.83 16.34 25.72
C ALA A 118 40.12 15.49 25.81
N PRO A 119 40.70 15.00 24.69
CA PRO A 119 40.23 15.12 23.32
C PRO A 119 38.99 14.29 23.01
N ILE A 120 38.14 14.80 22.12
CA ILE A 120 36.90 14.13 21.72
C ILE A 120 36.46 14.52 20.30
N THR A 121 35.86 13.57 19.59
CA THR A 121 35.18 13.79 18.32
C THR A 121 33.67 13.83 18.55
N VAL A 122 33.03 14.95 18.21
CA VAL A 122 31.58 15.14 18.31
C VAL A 122 30.93 14.98 16.94
N CYS A 123 29.86 14.20 16.89
CA CYS A 123 29.14 13.80 15.68
C CYS A 123 27.66 14.19 15.80
N GLY A 124 27.08 14.73 14.73
CA GLY A 124 25.66 15.01 14.63
C GLY A 124 24.86 13.83 14.09
N ASP A 125 23.76 14.14 13.42
CA ASP A 125 22.79 13.18 12.88
C ASP A 125 23.44 12.20 11.89
N ILE A 126 22.99 10.94 11.94
CA ILE A 126 23.47 9.83 11.10
C ILE A 126 22.38 9.31 10.16
N HIS A 127 21.12 9.28 10.60
CA HIS A 127 19.93 8.91 9.81
C HIS A 127 20.09 7.64 8.96
N GLY A 128 20.56 6.56 9.56
CA GLY A 128 20.68 5.27 8.88
C GLY A 128 21.63 5.25 7.68
N GLN A 129 22.54 6.21 7.56
CA GLN A 129 23.58 6.23 6.52
C GLN A 129 24.82 5.42 6.96
N TYR A 130 24.68 4.10 7.08
CA TYR A 130 25.74 3.21 7.60
C TYR A 130 27.08 3.31 6.86
N TYR A 131 27.04 3.47 5.54
CA TYR A 131 28.25 3.59 4.71
C TYR A 131 29.01 4.89 4.99
N ASP A 132 28.28 5.97 5.24
CA ASP A 132 28.86 7.25 5.66
C ASP A 132 29.33 7.23 7.11
N LEU A 133 28.67 6.46 7.99
CA LEU A 133 29.17 6.20 9.34
C LEU A 133 30.55 5.52 9.30
N MET A 134 30.81 4.64 8.34
CA MET A 134 32.14 4.07 8.16
C MET A 134 33.18 5.12 7.76
N LYS A 135 32.79 6.06 6.87
CA LYS A 135 33.63 7.19 6.50
C LYS A 135 33.87 8.16 7.66
N LEU A 136 32.86 8.37 8.50
CA LEU A 136 32.94 9.17 9.71
C LEU A 136 34.01 8.64 10.66
N PHE A 137 34.11 7.32 10.87
CA PHE A 137 35.18 6.73 11.68
C PHE A 137 36.56 6.82 11.02
N GLU A 138 36.65 6.75 9.68
CA GLU A 138 37.91 6.98 8.96
C GLU A 138 38.42 8.43 9.17
N VAL A 139 37.52 9.41 9.16
CA VAL A 139 37.86 10.84 9.29
C VAL A 139 38.02 11.28 10.74
N GLY A 140 37.19 10.75 11.63
CA GLY A 140 37.14 11.09 13.05
C GLY A 140 38.25 10.43 13.88
N GLY A 141 38.66 9.22 13.52
CA GLY A 141 39.65 8.43 14.28
C GLY A 141 39.11 7.04 14.67
N ASN A 142 40.00 6.12 15.04
CA ASN A 142 39.56 4.78 15.42
C ASN A 142 38.91 4.85 16.82
N PRO A 143 37.69 4.30 17.05
CA PRO A 143 37.08 4.29 18.38
C PRO A 143 37.95 3.61 19.47
N ALA A 144 38.90 2.75 19.08
CA ALA A 144 39.86 2.13 19.99
C ALA A 144 40.82 3.13 20.66
N ASP A 145 41.13 4.25 20.00
CA ASP A 145 42.08 5.27 20.47
C ASP A 145 41.49 6.69 20.53
N THR A 146 40.24 6.87 20.08
CA THR A 146 39.59 8.16 19.93
C THR A 146 38.27 8.18 20.71
N ARG A 147 38.04 9.22 21.51
CA ARG A 147 36.76 9.40 22.21
C ARG A 147 35.71 9.98 21.27
N TYR A 148 34.47 9.52 21.42
CA TYR A 148 33.34 9.90 20.59
C TYR A 148 32.15 10.36 21.42
N LEU A 149 31.48 11.41 20.95
CA LEU A 149 30.16 11.83 21.44
C LEU A 149 29.23 11.99 20.22
N PHE A 150 28.22 11.14 20.12
CA PHE A 150 27.16 11.26 19.12
C PHE A 150 25.96 11.99 19.74
N LEU A 151 25.37 12.92 18.98
CA LEU A 151 24.32 13.80 19.49
C LEU A 151 22.89 13.27 19.30
N GLY A 152 22.69 12.17 18.57
CA GLY A 152 21.38 11.57 18.33
C GLY A 152 21.10 11.28 16.86
N ASP A 153 19.86 10.92 16.56
CA ASP A 153 19.33 10.67 15.21
C ASP A 153 20.15 9.63 14.44
N TYR A 154 20.21 8.43 15.01
CA TYR A 154 20.86 7.26 14.42
C TYR A 154 20.01 6.61 13.32
N VAL A 155 18.69 6.78 13.41
CA VAL A 155 17.68 6.03 12.65
C VAL A 155 16.80 6.93 11.79
N ASP A 156 15.92 6.26 11.04
CA ASP A 156 14.99 6.80 10.05
C ASP A 156 15.68 7.46 8.85
N ARG A 157 14.86 7.71 7.83
CA ARG A 157 15.22 8.37 6.57
C ARG A 157 16.08 7.47 5.69
N GLY A 158 17.31 7.17 6.10
CA GLY A 158 18.15 6.17 5.45
C GLY A 158 17.71 4.73 5.72
N TYR A 159 18.13 3.82 4.85
CA TYR A 159 17.69 2.41 4.86
C TYR A 159 18.65 1.43 5.55
N PHE A 160 19.63 1.94 6.29
CA PHE A 160 20.58 1.14 7.07
C PHE A 160 20.62 1.55 8.55
N SER A 161 19.46 1.92 9.09
CA SER A 161 19.31 2.38 10.48
C SER A 161 19.64 1.27 11.48
N ILE A 162 19.20 0.02 11.22
CA ILE A 162 19.46 -1.07 12.17
C ILE A 162 20.94 -1.45 12.19
N GLU A 163 21.65 -1.35 11.06
CA GLU A 163 23.10 -1.55 11.01
C GLU A 163 23.84 -0.44 11.79
N CYS A 164 23.40 0.81 11.68
CA CYS A 164 23.92 1.92 12.50
C CYS A 164 23.74 1.64 14.00
N VAL A 165 22.53 1.26 14.43
CA VAL A 165 22.23 0.95 15.83
C VAL A 165 23.06 -0.22 16.31
N LEU A 166 23.03 -1.37 15.63
CA LEU A 166 23.76 -2.57 16.07
C LEU A 166 25.27 -2.33 16.13
N TYR A 167 25.83 -1.57 15.18
CA TYR A 167 27.25 -1.27 15.18
C TYR A 167 27.65 -0.27 16.28
N LEU A 168 26.91 0.83 16.45
CA LEU A 168 27.17 1.81 17.51
C LEU A 168 26.99 1.20 18.91
N TRP A 169 25.98 0.33 19.11
CA TRP A 169 25.79 -0.39 20.37
C TRP A 169 26.91 -1.39 20.61
N SER A 170 27.39 -2.08 19.59
CA SER A 170 28.57 -2.94 19.70
C SER A 170 29.80 -2.14 20.12
N LEU A 171 30.02 -0.96 19.53
CA LEU A 171 31.09 -0.07 19.95
C LEU A 171 30.89 0.44 21.38
N LYS A 172 29.64 0.72 21.81
CA LYS A 172 29.34 1.13 23.19
C LYS A 172 29.68 0.02 24.20
N ILE A 173 29.46 -1.25 23.84
CA ILE A 173 29.85 -2.41 24.66
C ILE A 173 31.38 -2.50 24.79
N TRP A 174 32.11 -2.24 23.71
CA TRP A 174 33.58 -2.27 23.70
C TRP A 174 34.22 -1.09 24.43
N TYR A 175 33.65 0.09 24.25
CA TYR A 175 34.22 1.38 24.62
C TYR A 175 33.27 2.20 25.50
N PRO A 176 32.78 1.65 26.63
CA PRO A 176 31.73 2.29 27.43
C PRO A 176 32.16 3.64 28.00
N ASP A 177 33.46 3.83 28.29
CA ASP A 177 34.00 5.05 28.90
C ASP A 177 34.61 6.02 27.88
N THR A 178 34.61 5.69 26.59
CA THR A 178 35.20 6.53 25.53
C THR A 178 34.27 6.79 24.35
N LEU A 179 33.18 6.04 24.18
CA LEU A 179 32.13 6.30 23.18
C LEU A 179 30.80 6.55 23.87
N PHE A 180 30.23 7.72 23.60
CA PHE A 180 29.01 8.23 24.23
C PHE A 180 27.93 8.49 23.18
N LEU A 181 26.70 8.12 23.51
CA LEU A 181 25.54 8.21 22.63
C LEU A 181 24.46 9.04 23.34
N LEU A 182 24.05 10.17 22.76
CA LEU A 182 22.90 10.93 23.24
C LEU A 182 21.63 10.51 22.49
N ARG A 183 20.48 10.91 23.03
CA ARG A 183 19.18 10.73 22.39
C ARG A 183 18.89 11.90 21.44
N GLY A 184 18.50 11.60 20.20
CA GLY A 184 17.89 12.53 19.27
C GLY A 184 16.36 12.44 19.29
N ASN A 185 15.70 13.22 18.44
CA ASN A 185 14.24 13.20 18.37
C ASN A 185 13.72 11.94 17.65
N HIS A 186 14.51 11.35 16.75
CA HIS A 186 14.15 10.13 16.03
C HIS A 186 14.23 8.86 16.90
N GLU A 187 14.92 8.88 18.03
CA GLU A 187 14.98 7.74 18.97
C GLU A 187 13.70 7.63 19.84
N CYS A 188 12.54 7.56 19.19
CA CYS A 188 11.23 7.36 19.83
C CYS A 188 10.26 6.57 18.94
N ARG A 189 9.25 5.96 19.58
CA ARG A 189 8.22 5.17 18.87
C ARG A 189 7.41 6.01 17.89
N HIS A 190 7.17 7.28 18.22
CA HIS A 190 6.31 8.15 17.41
C HIS A 190 6.88 8.43 16.02
N LEU A 191 8.19 8.72 15.95
CA LEU A 191 8.86 9.00 14.67
C LEU A 191 9.15 7.72 13.91
N THR A 192 9.67 6.70 14.59
CA THR A 192 10.07 5.44 13.93
C THR A 192 8.90 4.61 13.40
N ASP A 193 7.69 4.77 13.95
CA ASP A 193 6.43 4.22 13.41
C ASP A 193 5.87 5.07 12.27
N TYR A 194 6.17 6.37 12.23
CA TYR A 194 5.75 7.26 11.13
C TYR A 194 6.65 7.12 9.89
N PHE A 195 7.96 7.03 10.10
CA PHE A 195 8.97 6.88 9.07
C PHE A 195 9.25 5.39 8.80
N THR A 196 10.51 5.01 8.66
CA THR A 196 10.92 3.77 8.01
C THR A 196 11.55 2.78 8.98
N PHE A 197 12.02 3.20 10.16
CA PHE A 197 12.79 2.31 11.04
C PHE A 197 12.00 1.11 11.57
N LYS A 198 10.71 1.28 11.93
CA LYS A 198 9.88 0.15 12.33
C LYS A 198 9.72 -0.87 11.20
N THR A 199 9.44 -0.38 9.99
CA THR A 199 9.33 -1.21 8.79
C THR A 199 10.65 -1.90 8.46
N GLU A 200 11.77 -1.19 8.60
CA GLU A 200 13.12 -1.73 8.43
C GLU A 200 13.37 -2.92 9.38
N CYS A 201 13.02 -2.75 10.67
CA CYS A 201 13.18 -3.82 11.65
C CYS A 201 12.29 -5.03 11.31
N LYS A 202 11.01 -4.83 10.95
CA LYS A 202 10.11 -5.93 10.54
C LYS A 202 10.59 -6.62 9.26
N HIS A 203 11.20 -5.89 8.33
CA HIS A 203 11.72 -6.45 7.08
C HIS A 203 13.04 -7.22 7.28
N LYS A 204 13.98 -6.66 8.06
CA LYS A 204 15.32 -7.23 8.23
C LYS A 204 15.40 -8.26 9.35
N TYR A 205 14.61 -8.08 10.40
CA TYR A 205 14.60 -8.89 11.62
C TYR A 205 13.15 -9.19 12.05
N SER A 206 12.66 -8.55 13.11
CA SER A 206 11.36 -8.77 13.71
C SER A 206 10.88 -7.51 14.45
N GLU A 207 9.61 -7.49 14.83
CA GLU A 207 9.07 -6.44 15.72
C GLU A 207 9.68 -6.53 17.13
N ARG A 208 10.09 -7.72 17.59
CA ARG A 208 10.81 -7.90 18.86
C ARG A 208 12.14 -7.14 18.86
N VAL A 209 12.88 -7.11 17.75
CA VAL A 209 14.09 -6.28 17.63
C VAL A 209 13.75 -4.79 17.67
N TYR A 210 12.67 -4.36 17.01
CA TYR A 210 12.19 -2.98 17.10
C TYR A 210 11.85 -2.57 18.54
N ASP A 211 11.10 -3.39 19.27
CA ASP A 211 10.74 -3.10 20.66
C ASP A 211 11.96 -3.04 21.57
N ALA A 212 12.94 -3.93 21.38
CA ALA A 212 14.22 -3.87 22.08
C ALA A 212 15.00 -2.58 21.78
N CYS A 213 14.97 -2.09 20.54
CA CYS A 213 15.52 -0.77 20.20
C CYS A 213 14.79 0.35 20.95
N MET A 214 13.45 0.32 21.01
CA MET A 214 12.66 1.34 21.71
C MET A 214 12.94 1.39 23.21
N GLU A 215 13.06 0.23 23.85
CA GLU A 215 13.50 0.14 25.24
C GLU A 215 14.90 0.74 25.43
N SER A 216 15.83 0.38 24.53
CA SER A 216 17.18 0.92 24.58
C SER A 216 17.21 2.44 24.37
N PHE A 217 16.42 2.97 23.44
CA PHE A 217 16.34 4.40 23.13
C PHE A 217 15.87 5.22 24.33
N CYS A 218 14.98 4.66 25.16
CA CYS A 218 14.56 5.28 26.41
C CYS A 218 15.69 5.38 27.45
N THR A 219 16.79 4.65 27.29
CA THR A 219 17.94 4.70 28.22
C THR A 219 19.03 5.70 27.81
N LEU A 220 19.02 6.17 26.56
CA LEU A 220 19.99 7.12 26.04
C LEU A 220 20.01 8.43 26.89
N PRO A 221 21.19 8.89 27.34
CA PRO A 221 21.37 10.20 27.94
C PRO A 221 20.84 11.35 27.05
N LEU A 222 20.44 12.46 27.67
CA LEU A 222 19.82 13.59 26.97
C LEU A 222 20.82 14.70 26.63
N ALA A 223 21.94 14.76 27.35
CA ALA A 223 22.91 15.82 27.22
C ALA A 223 24.31 15.38 27.68
N ALA A 224 25.33 16.15 27.30
CA ALA A 224 26.67 16.05 27.86
C ALA A 224 27.25 17.43 28.18
N ILE A 225 28.00 17.54 29.27
CA ILE A 225 28.97 18.61 29.47
C ILE A 225 30.32 18.13 28.99
N MET A 226 30.80 18.72 27.90
CA MET A 226 32.09 18.41 27.31
C MET A 226 33.16 19.39 27.78
N ASN A 227 34.25 18.86 28.33
CA ASN A 227 35.40 19.59 28.85
C ASN A 227 35.03 20.70 29.85
N LYS A 228 33.91 20.55 30.58
CA LYS A 228 33.34 21.58 31.49
C LYS A 228 33.02 22.93 30.81
N GLN A 229 32.99 22.96 29.48
CA GLN A 229 32.91 24.20 28.69
C GLN A 229 31.71 24.20 27.75
N PHE A 230 31.29 23.04 27.25
CA PHE A 230 30.29 22.94 26.21
C PHE A 230 29.08 22.15 26.70
N LEU A 231 27.89 22.71 26.56
CA LEU A 231 26.67 21.90 26.61
C LEU A 231 26.48 21.25 25.25
N CYS A 232 26.41 19.93 25.21
CA CYS A 232 26.14 19.13 24.03
C CYS A 232 24.75 18.50 24.15
N ILE A 233 23.86 18.80 23.21
CA ILE A 233 22.45 18.34 23.17
C ILE A 233 22.02 18.12 21.71
N HIS A 234 20.94 17.39 21.46
CA HIS A 234 20.47 17.18 20.09
C HIS A 234 19.84 18.44 19.47
N GLY A 235 18.73 18.87 20.07
CA GLY A 235 17.93 20.01 19.64
C GLY A 235 18.48 21.32 20.18
N GLY A 236 17.94 21.80 21.30
CA GLY A 236 18.21 23.16 21.76
C GLY A 236 17.74 23.46 23.19
N LEU A 237 17.69 24.76 23.50
CA LEU A 237 17.30 25.24 24.82
C LEU A 237 15.78 25.18 25.03
N SER A 238 15.37 25.16 26.30
CA SER A 238 13.98 25.22 26.73
C SER A 238 13.73 26.45 27.62
N PRO A 239 12.51 27.03 27.61
CA PRO A 239 12.12 27.99 28.64
C PRO A 239 12.15 27.41 30.07
N GLU A 240 12.07 26.08 30.21
CA GLU A 240 12.17 25.37 31.48
C GLU A 240 13.63 25.06 31.86
N LEU A 241 14.59 25.23 30.93
CA LEU A 241 16.01 24.95 31.15
C LEU A 241 16.74 26.20 31.66
N ASN A 242 16.96 26.27 32.97
CA ASN A 242 17.62 27.39 33.62
C ASN A 242 19.04 27.07 34.05
N THR A 243 19.25 25.86 34.55
CA THR A 243 20.52 25.36 35.07
C THR A 243 20.79 23.93 34.62
N LEU A 244 22.04 23.48 34.74
CA LEU A 244 22.38 22.08 34.47
C LEU A 244 21.69 21.08 35.41
N ASP A 245 21.26 21.50 36.60
CA ASP A 245 20.52 20.63 37.52
C ASP A 245 19.10 20.31 37.03
N ASP A 246 18.51 21.16 36.19
CA ASP A 246 17.20 20.88 35.59
C ASP A 246 17.28 19.63 34.68
N LEU A 247 18.39 19.47 33.95
CA LEU A 247 18.67 18.28 33.12
C LEU A 247 18.82 17.01 33.96
N ARG A 248 19.51 17.12 35.10
CA ARG A 248 19.79 15.99 35.99
C ARG A 248 18.51 15.42 36.63
N GLN A 249 17.46 16.21 36.74
CA GLN A 249 16.20 15.82 37.40
C GLN A 249 15.17 15.17 36.47
N ILE A 250 15.38 15.18 35.15
CA ILE A 250 14.44 14.61 34.19
C ILE A 250 14.32 13.09 34.37
N ASN A 251 13.10 12.55 34.41
CA ASN A 251 12.93 11.11 34.18
C ASN A 251 12.98 10.84 32.66
N ARG A 252 14.13 10.40 32.16
CA ARG A 252 14.36 10.13 30.73
C ARG A 252 13.86 8.76 30.24
N PHE A 253 13.61 7.82 31.16
CA PHE A 253 13.26 6.41 30.87
C PHE A 253 11.80 6.24 30.42
N ARG A 254 11.45 6.91 29.33
CA ARG A 254 10.11 6.98 28.76
C ARG A 254 10.17 7.50 27.32
N GLU A 255 9.06 7.41 26.61
CA GLU A 255 8.87 8.13 25.36
C GLU A 255 8.99 9.65 25.60
N PRO A 256 9.62 10.42 24.68
CA PRO A 256 9.62 11.86 24.77
C PRO A 256 8.18 12.38 24.78
N PRO A 257 7.85 13.32 25.69
CA PRO A 257 6.54 13.94 25.70
C PRO A 257 6.40 14.85 24.48
N THR A 258 5.17 15.22 24.10
CA THR A 258 4.97 16.20 23.03
C THR A 258 5.38 17.61 23.42
N HIS A 259 5.43 17.94 24.73
CA HIS A 259 5.76 19.27 25.28
C HIS A 259 6.64 19.14 26.54
N GLY A 260 7.26 20.26 26.97
CA GLY A 260 8.06 20.38 28.20
C GLY A 260 9.55 20.12 27.97
N LEU A 261 10.36 20.28 29.01
CA LEU A 261 11.83 20.28 28.93
C LEU A 261 12.43 19.13 28.10
N MET A 262 11.99 17.88 28.30
CA MET A 262 12.53 16.74 27.54
C MET A 262 12.21 16.81 26.04
N CYS A 263 11.04 17.35 25.66
CA CYS A 263 10.71 17.59 24.26
C CYS A 263 11.66 18.64 23.68
N ASP A 264 11.82 19.75 24.39
CA ASP A 264 12.60 20.89 23.91
C ASP A 264 14.08 20.58 23.69
N LEU A 265 14.69 19.78 24.56
CA LEU A 265 16.07 19.33 24.39
C LEU A 265 16.30 18.56 23.10
N LEU A 266 15.27 17.91 22.58
CA LEU A 266 15.32 17.10 21.37
C LEU A 266 14.82 17.86 20.12
N TRP A 267 13.99 18.89 20.28
CA TRP A 267 13.26 19.52 19.17
C TRP A 267 13.47 21.02 18.98
N ALA A 268 14.06 21.72 19.95
CA ALA A 268 14.25 23.17 19.84
C ALA A 268 15.33 23.52 18.82
N ASP A 269 15.10 24.62 18.09
CA ASP A 269 16.01 25.14 17.06
C ASP A 269 16.44 26.58 17.38
N PRO A 270 17.62 27.03 16.95
CA PRO A 270 17.92 28.46 16.93
C PRO A 270 16.98 29.19 15.94
N LEU A 271 16.67 30.45 16.21
CA LEU A 271 15.94 31.29 15.24
C LEU A 271 16.65 31.34 13.87
N GLU A 272 15.88 31.46 12.78
CA GLU A 272 16.45 31.56 11.43
C GLU A 272 17.44 32.75 11.32
N GLU A 273 17.03 33.89 11.89
CA GLU A 273 17.83 35.12 12.02
C GLU A 273 18.63 35.20 13.34
N PHE A 274 19.03 34.05 13.91
CA PHE A 274 19.76 33.99 15.19
C PHE A 274 20.99 34.92 15.22
N GLY A 275 21.03 35.79 16.22
CA GLY A 275 22.03 36.84 16.39
C GLY A 275 21.75 38.14 15.62
N GLN A 276 20.70 38.21 14.82
CA GLN A 276 20.25 39.43 14.11
C GLN A 276 18.76 39.70 14.36
N GLU A 277 18.22 39.12 15.42
CA GLU A 277 16.80 39.18 15.74
C GLU A 277 16.33 40.61 16.01
N LYS A 278 15.11 40.92 15.55
CA LYS A 278 14.45 42.20 15.84
C LYS A 278 13.73 42.20 17.19
N THR A 279 13.28 41.03 17.63
CA THR A 279 12.60 40.84 18.91
C THR A 279 13.62 40.51 20.00
N SER A 280 13.29 40.87 21.25
CA SER A 280 14.10 40.49 22.43
C SER A 280 13.53 39.27 23.16
N GLU A 281 12.59 38.56 22.54
CA GLU A 281 12.01 37.35 23.11
C GLU A 281 13.05 36.23 23.16
N TYR A 282 13.05 35.47 24.25
CA TYR A 282 14.00 34.38 24.43
C TYR A 282 13.56 33.13 23.65
N PHE A 283 12.26 32.85 23.67
CA PHE A 283 11.66 31.67 23.08
C PHE A 283 10.40 32.05 22.30
N ILE A 284 10.29 31.54 21.08
CA ILE A 284 9.13 31.71 20.20
C ILE A 284 8.68 30.31 19.79
N HIS A 285 7.38 30.05 19.63
CA HIS A 285 6.93 28.72 19.20
C HIS A 285 7.57 28.30 17.87
N ASN A 286 8.07 27.07 17.80
CA ASN A 286 8.70 26.54 16.59
C ASN A 286 7.65 26.01 15.61
N ASN A 287 7.24 26.88 14.69
CA ASN A 287 6.28 26.55 13.63
C ASN A 287 6.88 25.67 12.51
N VAL A 288 8.21 25.55 12.42
CA VAL A 288 8.87 24.62 11.50
C VAL A 288 8.67 23.19 12.01
N ARG A 289 8.89 22.94 13.30
CA ARG A 289 8.72 21.62 13.93
C ARG A 289 7.28 21.31 14.32
N GLY A 290 6.43 22.32 14.54
CA GLY A 290 5.06 22.16 15.03
C GLY A 290 4.96 21.77 16.52
N CYS A 291 6.09 21.76 17.22
CA CYS A 291 6.22 21.55 18.66
C CYS A 291 7.47 22.30 19.15
N SER A 292 7.66 22.41 20.47
CA SER A 292 8.81 23.11 21.07
C SER A 292 8.95 24.59 20.62
N TYR A 293 10.17 25.12 20.66
CA TYR A 293 10.50 26.54 20.56
C TYR A 293 11.71 26.80 19.66
N PHE A 294 11.68 27.94 18.99
CA PHE A 294 12.89 28.62 18.57
C PHE A 294 13.49 29.36 19.75
N PHE A 295 14.80 29.24 19.96
CA PHE A 295 15.52 30.02 20.97
C PHE A 295 16.40 31.09 20.31
N SER A 296 16.48 32.26 20.93
CA SER A 296 17.25 33.40 20.41
C SER A 296 18.69 33.43 20.90
N TYR A 297 19.52 34.25 20.26
CA TYR A 297 20.89 34.53 20.69
C TYR A 297 20.95 35.08 22.11
N HIS A 298 19.93 35.85 22.51
CA HIS A 298 19.81 36.38 23.87
C HIS A 298 19.55 35.26 24.89
N ALA A 299 18.67 34.30 24.57
CA ALA A 299 18.44 33.13 25.40
C ALA A 299 19.71 32.29 25.57
N ALA A 300 20.43 32.03 24.47
CA ALA A 300 21.69 31.29 24.49
C ALA A 300 22.75 31.99 25.36
N CYS A 301 22.95 33.30 25.19
CA CYS A 301 23.92 34.05 26.00
C CYS A 301 23.56 34.03 27.48
N ALA A 302 22.29 34.24 27.83
CA ALA A 302 21.83 34.23 29.22
C ALA A 302 22.06 32.87 29.88
N PHE A 303 21.76 31.76 29.16
CA PHE A 303 22.00 30.42 29.66
C PHE A 303 23.50 30.13 29.86
N LEU A 304 24.33 30.48 28.86
CA LEU A 304 25.78 30.28 28.91
C LEU A 304 26.43 31.02 30.07
N GLU A 305 26.07 32.29 30.28
CA GLU A 305 26.60 33.11 31.38
C GLU A 305 26.17 32.53 32.73
N LYS A 306 24.89 32.19 32.89
CA LYS A 306 24.34 31.63 34.13
C LYS A 306 24.99 30.29 34.53
N ASN A 307 25.37 29.47 33.55
CA ASN A 307 25.94 28.14 33.78
C ASN A 307 27.46 28.10 33.62
N ASN A 308 28.11 29.25 33.42
CA ASN A 308 29.55 29.35 33.20
C ASN A 308 30.07 28.42 32.07
N LEU A 309 29.35 28.43 30.94
CA LEU A 309 29.67 27.65 29.76
C LEU A 309 30.14 28.57 28.62
N LEU A 310 30.92 27.99 27.70
CA LEU A 310 31.51 28.69 26.57
C LEU A 310 30.58 28.70 25.34
N SER A 311 29.91 27.57 25.05
CA SER A 311 29.06 27.40 23.87
C SER A 311 28.11 26.21 24.03
N ILE A 312 27.08 26.18 23.18
CA ILE A 312 26.18 25.04 22.99
C ILE A 312 26.54 24.36 21.67
N ILE A 313 26.79 23.05 21.70
CA ILE A 313 26.99 22.21 20.51
C ILE A 313 25.74 21.37 20.33
N ARG A 314 25.17 21.40 19.13
CA ARG A 314 23.94 20.68 18.80
C ARG A 314 23.92 20.11 17.39
N ALA A 315 22.90 19.33 17.05
CA ALA A 315 22.77 18.63 15.76
C ALA A 315 21.46 18.98 15.01
N HIS A 316 20.56 18.04 14.70
CA HIS A 316 19.13 18.19 14.36
C HIS A 316 18.71 19.02 13.12
N GLU A 317 19.54 19.92 12.60
CA GLU A 317 19.26 20.67 11.37
C GLU A 317 20.34 20.41 10.33
N ALA A 318 19.95 19.88 9.17
CA ALA A 318 20.82 19.72 8.03
C ALA A 318 21.54 21.02 7.66
N GLN A 319 22.83 20.92 7.33
CA GLN A 319 23.69 22.05 6.93
C GLN A 319 24.42 21.69 5.64
N ASP A 320 24.44 22.59 4.65
CA ASP A 320 25.14 22.37 3.38
C ASP A 320 26.65 22.07 3.57
N ALA A 321 27.29 22.78 4.50
CA ALA A 321 28.69 22.54 4.87
C ALA A 321 28.88 21.41 5.91
N GLY A 322 27.80 20.75 6.38
CA GLY A 322 27.84 19.80 7.49
C GLY A 322 28.02 20.44 8.87
N TYR A 323 28.13 21.76 8.95
CA TYR A 323 28.17 22.49 10.21
C TYR A 323 27.72 23.95 10.03
N ARG A 324 27.36 24.60 11.16
CA ARG A 324 27.13 26.05 11.21
C ARG A 324 27.64 26.62 12.53
N MET A 325 28.43 27.68 12.42
CA MET A 325 28.91 28.47 13.56
C MET A 325 28.04 29.71 13.70
N TYR A 326 27.33 29.87 14.82
CA TYR A 326 26.44 31.00 15.05
C TYR A 326 27.20 32.21 15.61
N ARG A 327 26.48 33.30 15.85
CA ARG A 327 27.01 34.56 16.37
C ARG A 327 27.88 34.32 17.61
N LYS A 328 29.03 34.99 17.66
CA LYS A 328 29.95 34.94 18.80
C LYS A 328 29.38 35.65 20.02
N THR A 329 29.57 35.09 21.20
CA THR A 329 29.27 35.81 22.45
C THR A 329 30.17 37.04 22.57
N LYS A 330 29.64 38.11 23.18
CA LYS A 330 30.43 39.34 23.41
C LYS A 330 31.53 39.13 24.45
N ALA A 331 31.29 38.27 25.44
CA ALA A 331 32.20 38.06 26.57
C ALA A 331 33.43 37.24 26.19
N THR A 332 33.26 36.17 25.42
CA THR A 332 34.35 35.23 25.11
C THR A 332 34.88 35.35 23.68
N GLY A 333 34.13 35.98 22.77
CA GLY A 333 34.45 36.01 21.34
C GLY A 333 34.33 34.64 20.65
N PHE A 334 33.75 33.65 21.34
CA PHE A 334 33.53 32.29 20.85
C PHE A 334 32.10 32.13 20.34
N PRO A 335 31.82 31.32 19.29
CA PRO A 335 30.46 31.04 18.82
C PRO A 335 29.54 30.63 19.97
N SER A 336 28.38 31.26 20.13
CA SER A 336 27.45 30.93 21.22
C SER A 336 26.79 29.57 21.02
N VAL A 337 26.53 29.21 19.76
CA VAL A 337 25.90 27.95 19.34
C VAL A 337 26.65 27.42 18.13
N MET A 338 26.72 26.10 18.01
CA MET A 338 27.30 25.40 16.88
C MET A 338 26.39 24.23 16.49
N THR A 339 26.02 24.14 15.23
CA THR A 339 25.32 22.97 14.67
C THR A 339 26.34 22.09 13.97
N ILE A 340 26.33 20.79 14.26
CA ILE A 340 27.12 19.76 13.56
C ILE A 340 26.16 18.75 12.94
N PHE A 341 26.37 18.40 11.67
CA PHE A 341 25.51 17.48 10.92
C PHE A 341 26.39 16.46 10.19
N SER A 342 26.15 15.18 10.43
CA SER A 342 27.08 14.11 10.07
C SER A 342 26.56 13.15 8.98
N ALA A 343 25.44 13.47 8.34
CA ALA A 343 24.87 12.75 7.20
C ALA A 343 25.14 13.51 5.88
N PRO A 344 26.14 13.11 5.06
CA PRO A 344 26.44 13.76 3.80
C PRO A 344 25.45 13.34 2.71
N ASN A 345 25.22 14.18 1.71
CA ASN A 345 24.20 13.96 0.66
C ASN A 345 22.89 13.43 1.25
N TYR A 346 22.38 14.09 2.28
CA TYR A 346 21.23 13.64 3.04
C TYR A 346 20.04 13.37 2.11
N LEU A 347 19.36 12.24 2.34
CA LEU A 347 18.27 11.71 1.51
C LEU A 347 18.64 11.46 0.04
N ASP A 348 19.92 11.33 -0.28
CA ASP A 348 20.46 11.21 -1.64
C ASP A 348 20.20 12.41 -2.58
N VAL A 349 19.68 13.51 -2.03
CA VAL A 349 19.19 14.66 -2.81
C VAL A 349 19.80 15.98 -2.35
N TYR A 350 20.08 16.15 -1.06
CA TYR A 350 20.56 17.43 -0.52
C TYR A 350 21.94 17.84 -1.04
N ASN A 351 22.77 16.86 -1.44
CA ASN A 351 24.15 17.07 -1.90
C ASN A 351 25.04 17.88 -0.93
N ASN A 352 24.66 17.93 0.35
CA ASN A 352 25.43 18.59 1.40
C ASN A 352 26.67 17.78 1.76
N LYS A 353 27.66 18.46 2.35
CA LYS A 353 28.73 17.81 3.10
C LYS A 353 28.25 17.39 4.49
N ALA A 354 28.93 16.43 5.09
CA ALA A 354 28.89 16.18 6.51
C ALA A 354 30.13 16.72 7.20
N ALA A 355 30.06 16.88 8.52
CA ALA A 355 31.23 17.19 9.33
C ALA A 355 31.20 16.50 10.69
N VAL A 356 32.40 16.37 11.28
CA VAL A 356 32.59 16.09 12.71
C VAL A 356 33.45 17.18 13.35
N LEU A 357 33.24 17.43 14.64
CA LEU A 357 34.00 18.39 15.42
C LEU A 357 35.03 17.64 16.26
N LYS A 358 36.32 17.82 15.96
CA LYS A 358 37.42 17.29 16.76
C LYS A 358 37.93 18.38 17.69
N TYR A 359 37.78 18.17 18.99
CA TYR A 359 38.29 19.09 20.01
C TYR A 359 39.48 18.45 20.72
N GLU A 360 40.67 19.02 20.54
CA GLU A 360 41.93 18.53 21.08
C GLU A 360 42.90 19.69 21.27
N ASN A 361 43.73 19.67 22.32
CA ASN A 361 44.73 20.71 22.60
C ASN A 361 44.15 22.14 22.62
N ASN A 362 42.93 22.31 23.15
CA ASN A 362 42.15 23.55 23.13
C ASN A 362 41.84 24.11 21.73
N VAL A 363 42.01 23.30 20.69
CA VAL A 363 41.68 23.64 19.30
C VAL A 363 40.47 22.86 18.86
N MET A 364 39.50 23.57 18.29
CA MET A 364 38.32 23.00 17.65
C MET A 364 38.57 22.91 16.15
N ASN A 365 38.63 21.70 15.63
CA ASN A 365 38.86 21.42 14.21
C ASN A 365 37.63 20.75 13.62
N ILE A 366 37.07 21.34 12.57
CA ILE A 366 35.94 20.78 11.85
C ILE A 366 36.47 19.96 10.68
N ARG A 367 36.16 18.67 10.66
CA ARG A 367 36.54 17.77 9.57
C ARG A 367 35.31 17.45 8.74
N GLN A 368 35.27 18.02 7.54
CA GLN A 368 34.21 17.75 6.57
C GLN A 368 34.50 16.49 5.76
N PHE A 369 33.45 15.79 5.33
CA PHE A 369 33.53 14.66 4.42
C PHE A 369 32.30 14.59 3.50
N ASN A 370 32.45 13.90 2.37
CA ASN A 370 31.41 13.72 1.37
C ASN A 370 30.78 12.33 1.50
N ALA A 371 29.67 12.12 0.79
CA ALA A 371 28.94 10.87 0.80
C ALA A 371 29.71 9.71 0.14
N THR A 372 29.41 8.52 0.61
CA THR A 372 29.95 7.24 0.16
C THR A 372 28.84 6.48 -0.56
N PRO A 373 29.13 5.79 -1.67
CA PRO A 373 28.15 4.93 -2.32
C PRO A 373 27.59 3.90 -1.34
N HIS A 374 26.28 3.66 -1.40
CA HIS A 374 25.59 2.61 -0.67
C HIS A 374 24.71 1.79 -1.61
N PRO A 375 24.33 0.55 -1.24
CA PRO A 375 23.36 -0.24 -1.97
C PRO A 375 22.01 0.47 -2.08
N TYR A 376 21.34 0.20 -3.20
CA TYR A 376 20.02 0.73 -3.47
C TYR A 376 18.95 -0.17 -2.85
N TRP A 377 17.98 0.44 -2.19
CA TRP A 377 16.75 -0.20 -1.73
C TRP A 377 15.57 0.50 -2.36
N LEU A 378 14.57 -0.28 -2.78
CA LEU A 378 13.27 0.27 -3.16
C LEU A 378 12.58 0.87 -1.93
N PRO A 379 11.70 1.87 -2.13
CA PRO A 379 11.08 2.57 -1.03
C PRO A 379 10.29 1.61 -0.12
N ASN A 380 10.43 1.83 1.19
CA ASN A 380 9.85 0.98 2.23
C ASN A 380 10.22 -0.50 2.14
N PHE A 381 11.42 -0.81 1.63
CA PHE A 381 11.94 -2.18 1.51
C PHE A 381 11.06 -3.10 0.65
N MET A 382 10.37 -2.52 -0.34
CA MET A 382 9.52 -3.27 -1.26
C MET A 382 10.34 -4.25 -2.10
N ASP A 383 9.85 -5.47 -2.27
CA ASP A 383 10.48 -6.42 -3.17
C ASP A 383 10.13 -6.13 -4.63
N VAL A 384 11.00 -6.59 -5.54
CA VAL A 384 10.87 -6.32 -6.98
C VAL A 384 9.60 -6.92 -7.59
N PHE A 385 9.00 -7.95 -7.00
CA PHE A 385 7.74 -8.49 -7.50
C PHE A 385 6.59 -7.57 -7.14
N THR A 386 6.49 -7.17 -5.87
CA THR A 386 5.47 -6.21 -5.41
C THR A 386 5.54 -4.90 -6.20
N TRP A 387 6.75 -4.43 -6.50
CA TRP A 387 6.97 -3.24 -7.31
C TRP A 387 6.58 -3.42 -8.80
N SER A 388 6.96 -4.54 -9.42
CA SER A 388 6.83 -4.72 -10.88
C SER A 388 5.51 -5.35 -11.33
N LEU A 389 4.84 -6.15 -10.50
CA LEU A 389 3.61 -6.86 -10.87
C LEU A 389 2.50 -5.94 -11.40
N PRO A 390 2.23 -4.77 -10.78
CA PRO A 390 1.24 -3.83 -11.29
C PRO A 390 1.55 -3.38 -12.73
N PHE A 391 2.82 -3.07 -13.01
CA PHE A 391 3.29 -2.66 -14.33
C PHE A 391 3.20 -3.79 -15.36
N VAL A 392 3.65 -5.00 -15.00
CA VAL A 392 3.56 -6.18 -15.89
C VAL A 392 2.10 -6.47 -16.23
N GLY A 393 1.21 -6.41 -15.25
CA GLY A 393 -0.23 -6.60 -15.44
C GLY A 393 -0.80 -5.61 -16.46
N GLU A 394 -0.47 -4.32 -16.33
CA GLU A 394 -0.90 -3.29 -17.27
C GLU A 394 -0.35 -3.54 -18.69
N LYS A 395 0.96 -3.76 -18.86
CA LYS A 395 1.56 -3.90 -20.20
C LYS A 395 1.10 -5.13 -20.95
N ILE A 396 0.91 -6.25 -20.25
CA ILE A 396 0.29 -7.43 -20.86
C ILE A 396 -1.14 -7.10 -21.31
N THR A 397 -1.86 -6.32 -20.52
CA THR A 397 -3.23 -5.96 -20.86
C THR A 397 -3.30 -4.98 -22.04
N ASP A 398 -2.41 -3.99 -22.10
CA ASP A 398 -2.26 -3.06 -23.24
C ASP A 398 -1.87 -3.80 -24.52
N MET A 399 -0.92 -4.72 -24.43
CA MET A 399 -0.49 -5.54 -25.57
C MET A 399 -1.65 -6.38 -26.09
N LEU A 400 -2.37 -7.06 -25.19
CA LEU A 400 -3.54 -7.82 -25.58
C LEU A 400 -4.59 -6.89 -26.22
N LEU A 401 -4.86 -5.71 -25.66
CA LEU A 401 -5.75 -4.71 -26.27
C LEU A 401 -5.32 -4.30 -27.68
N ALA A 402 -4.04 -4.04 -27.90
CA ALA A 402 -3.51 -3.68 -29.20
C ALA A 402 -3.68 -4.81 -30.22
N ILE A 403 -3.37 -6.06 -29.83
CA ILE A 403 -3.59 -7.26 -30.66
C ILE A 403 -5.07 -7.36 -31.02
N LEU A 404 -5.93 -7.15 -30.06
CA LEU A 404 -7.37 -7.27 -30.23
C LEU A 404 -7.94 -6.17 -31.15
N ASN A 405 -7.41 -4.95 -31.06
CA ASN A 405 -7.79 -3.83 -31.92
C ASN A 405 -7.27 -3.95 -33.38
N THR A 406 -6.44 -4.95 -33.71
CA THR A 406 -6.06 -5.22 -35.10
C THR A 406 -7.21 -5.79 -35.94
N CYS A 407 -8.28 -6.32 -35.32
CA CYS A 407 -9.54 -6.59 -36.02
C CYS A 407 -10.29 -5.28 -36.20
N SER A 408 -10.35 -4.76 -37.43
CA SER A 408 -11.02 -3.51 -37.73
C SER A 408 -12.55 -3.64 -37.56
N LYS A 409 -13.24 -2.51 -37.30
CA LYS A 409 -14.71 -2.48 -37.30
C LYS A 409 -15.27 -2.93 -38.65
N GLU A 410 -14.54 -2.72 -39.74
CA GLU A 410 -14.91 -3.19 -41.08
C GLU A 410 -14.82 -4.73 -41.22
N GLU A 411 -13.77 -5.40 -40.71
CA GLU A 411 -13.71 -6.88 -40.71
C GLU A 411 -14.78 -7.51 -39.82
N LEU A 412 -15.19 -6.79 -38.77
CA LEU A 412 -16.28 -7.17 -37.87
C LEU A 412 -17.67 -6.92 -38.44
N ALA A 413 -17.79 -6.06 -39.46
CA ALA A 413 -19.05 -5.68 -40.12
C ALA A 413 -19.25 -6.34 -41.49
N GLU A 414 -18.18 -6.67 -42.22
CA GLU A 414 -18.24 -7.45 -43.46
C GLU A 414 -18.77 -8.88 -43.20
N ASP A 415 -18.46 -9.46 -42.03
CA ASP A 415 -19.02 -10.76 -41.59
C ASP A 415 -20.51 -10.65 -41.18
N ASP A 416 -20.99 -9.49 -40.70
CA ASP A 416 -22.42 -9.26 -40.36
C ASP A 416 -23.29 -9.12 -41.63
N MET A 417 -22.76 -8.59 -42.74
CA MET A 417 -23.48 -8.53 -44.02
C MET A 417 -23.65 -9.91 -44.67
N ILE A 418 -22.71 -10.83 -44.48
CA ILE A 418 -22.80 -12.20 -45.00
C ILE A 418 -23.87 -13.01 -44.23
N LEU A 419 -24.13 -12.69 -42.95
CA LEU A 419 -25.15 -13.33 -42.12
C LEU A 419 -26.59 -12.94 -42.52
N ASN A 420 -26.82 -11.68 -42.93
CA ASN A 420 -28.16 -11.20 -43.27
C ASN A 420 -28.64 -11.64 -44.68
N LEU A 421 -27.74 -12.08 -45.56
CA LEU A 421 -28.09 -12.56 -46.90
C LEU A 421 -28.48 -14.05 -46.94
N THR A 422 -28.23 -14.81 -45.88
CA THR A 422 -28.53 -16.26 -45.84
C THR A 422 -29.88 -16.62 -45.22
N ASP A 423 -30.60 -15.67 -44.62
CA ASP A 423 -31.91 -15.88 -43.97
C ASP A 423 -33.12 -15.51 -44.86
N GLY A 424 -32.89 -15.17 -46.13
CA GLY A 424 -33.88 -14.56 -47.03
C GLY A 424 -34.68 -15.50 -47.95
N THR A 425 -34.69 -16.82 -47.76
CA THR A 425 -35.44 -17.73 -48.65
C THR A 425 -36.13 -18.88 -47.93
N SER A 426 -37.32 -18.64 -47.38
CA SER A 426 -38.45 -19.59 -47.40
C SER A 426 -39.74 -18.97 -46.83
N SER A 427 -40.60 -18.43 -47.72
CA SER A 427 -42.06 -18.63 -47.78
C SER A 427 -42.76 -17.41 -48.42
N GLY A 428 -43.21 -17.56 -49.67
CA GLY A 428 -44.34 -16.77 -50.20
C GLY A 428 -45.63 -17.16 -49.47
N GLY A 429 -46.71 -16.39 -49.47
CA GLY A 429 -47.09 -15.20 -50.21
C GLY A 429 -48.61 -15.26 -50.37
N ALA A 430 -49.33 -14.30 -49.81
CA ALA A 430 -50.69 -13.93 -50.23
C ALA A 430 -50.91 -12.46 -49.85
N MET A 431 -51.08 -11.64 -50.89
CA MET A 431 -51.45 -10.23 -50.84
C MET A 431 -52.94 -10.08 -50.48
N ASP A 432 -53.32 -8.99 -49.84
CA ASP A 432 -54.09 -7.91 -50.48
C ASP A 432 -54.27 -6.71 -49.51
N ILE A 433 -53.74 -5.53 -49.85
CA ILE A 433 -54.31 -4.40 -50.63
C ILE A 433 -55.01 -3.37 -49.72
N ASP A 434 -54.49 -2.15 -49.89
CA ASP A 434 -55.01 -0.82 -49.58
C ASP A 434 -56.54 -0.67 -49.40
N ALA A 435 -56.96 0.08 -48.36
CA ALA A 435 -57.57 1.42 -48.54
C ALA A 435 -58.15 1.98 -47.21
N VAL A 436 -57.55 3.07 -46.74
CA VAL A 436 -58.28 4.22 -46.16
C VAL A 436 -59.22 4.73 -47.27
N PRO A 437 -60.55 4.97 -47.10
CA PRO A 437 -61.02 6.19 -46.41
C PRO A 437 -62.46 6.21 -45.81
N VAL A 438 -62.65 7.13 -44.85
CA VAL A 438 -63.90 7.89 -44.54
C VAL A 438 -65.08 7.17 -43.85
N SER A 439 -65.63 7.89 -42.85
CA SER A 439 -66.80 7.64 -41.98
C SER A 439 -68.13 7.30 -42.69
N PRO A 440 -69.25 7.13 -41.94
CA PRO A 440 -69.78 5.89 -41.37
C PRO A 440 -70.99 5.31 -42.17
N GLY A 441 -71.35 4.02 -41.93
CA GLY A 441 -72.69 3.50 -42.27
C GLY A 441 -72.89 1.98 -42.37
N SER A 442 -73.45 1.40 -41.30
CA SER A 442 -74.41 0.24 -41.21
C SER A 442 -74.13 -1.18 -41.76
N ASN A 443 -74.20 -2.13 -40.80
CA ASN A 443 -74.99 -3.39 -40.74
C ASN A 443 -74.51 -4.73 -41.36
N HIS A 444 -74.12 -5.61 -40.42
CA HIS A 444 -74.63 -6.95 -40.08
C HIS A 444 -74.29 -8.24 -40.87
N SER A 445 -73.81 -9.21 -40.04
CA SER A 445 -73.98 -10.69 -40.08
C SER A 445 -73.17 -11.49 -41.12
N GLY A 446 -72.59 -12.66 -40.86
CA GLY A 446 -72.52 -13.51 -39.67
C GLY A 446 -71.81 -14.86 -39.99
N SER A 447 -71.24 -15.46 -38.95
CA SER A 447 -71.05 -16.90 -38.64
C SER A 447 -70.36 -17.90 -39.59
N SER A 448 -69.34 -18.56 -38.98
CA SER A 448 -69.13 -20.02 -38.86
C SER A 448 -68.87 -20.88 -40.12
N GLY A 449 -68.05 -21.94 -40.11
CA GLY A 449 -67.24 -22.61 -39.10
C GLY A 449 -66.79 -23.99 -39.64
N VAL A 450 -65.90 -24.66 -38.90
CA VAL A 450 -65.79 -26.12 -38.73
C VAL A 450 -65.09 -27.00 -39.82
N SER A 451 -63.88 -27.42 -39.45
CA SER A 451 -63.27 -28.78 -39.42
C SER A 451 -63.00 -29.67 -40.66
N ALA A 452 -61.78 -30.23 -40.59
CA ALA A 452 -61.44 -31.67 -40.51
C ALA A 452 -60.89 -32.41 -41.75
N ALA A 453 -59.74 -33.06 -41.48
CA ALA A 453 -59.25 -34.36 -41.96
C ALA A 453 -58.98 -34.56 -43.47
N ALA A 454 -58.08 -35.42 -43.94
CA ALA A 454 -56.86 -36.10 -43.53
C ALA A 454 -56.46 -37.00 -44.75
N VAL A 455 -55.24 -37.55 -44.72
CA VAL A 455 -54.78 -38.80 -45.40
C VAL A 455 -54.03 -38.66 -46.77
N VAL A 456 -52.68 -38.73 -46.77
CA VAL A 456 -51.72 -39.82 -47.18
C VAL A 456 -51.46 -39.88 -48.71
N GLY A 457 -50.24 -40.01 -49.27
CA GLY A 457 -48.89 -40.23 -48.73
C GLY A 457 -47.84 -40.48 -49.84
N SER A 458 -46.62 -40.83 -49.39
CA SER A 458 -45.41 -41.38 -50.09
C SER A 458 -44.61 -40.50 -51.07
N ASP A 459 -43.30 -40.62 -51.27
CA ASP A 459 -42.05 -40.74 -50.46
C ASP A 459 -40.90 -40.76 -51.52
N MET A 460 -39.80 -40.01 -51.35
CA MET A 460 -38.46 -40.28 -51.90
C MET A 460 -37.42 -39.22 -51.46
N THR A 461 -36.26 -39.73 -51.04
CA THR A 461 -35.14 -39.12 -50.31
C THR A 461 -33.97 -38.66 -51.18
N VAL A 462 -33.27 -37.54 -50.85
CA VAL A 462 -31.80 -37.31 -50.59
C VAL A 462 -31.67 -35.83 -50.11
N ASP A 463 -30.90 -35.40 -49.10
CA ASP A 463 -29.42 -35.32 -49.04
C ASP A 463 -28.88 -35.07 -47.62
N ALA A 464 -27.79 -35.77 -47.27
CA ALA A 464 -27.10 -35.74 -45.98
C ALA A 464 -25.83 -34.86 -45.96
N ASP A 465 -25.40 -34.29 -47.09
CA ASP A 465 -24.13 -33.54 -47.22
C ASP A 465 -24.20 -32.07 -46.75
N MET A 466 -25.40 -31.48 -46.64
CA MET A 466 -25.57 -30.10 -46.15
C MET A 466 -25.43 -29.94 -44.63
N ALA A 467 -25.52 -31.04 -43.87
CA ALA A 467 -25.56 -31.02 -42.41
C ALA A 467 -24.16 -30.97 -41.75
N ASP A 468 -23.11 -31.43 -42.45
CA ASP A 468 -21.76 -31.50 -41.88
C ASP A 468 -21.00 -30.17 -42.01
N VAL A 469 -21.15 -29.50 -43.17
CA VAL A 469 -20.60 -28.17 -43.44
C VAL A 469 -21.20 -27.08 -42.53
N SER A 470 -22.48 -27.23 -42.17
CA SER A 470 -23.19 -26.29 -41.29
C SER A 470 -22.78 -26.44 -39.82
N ARG A 471 -22.35 -27.64 -39.40
CA ARG A 471 -21.89 -27.94 -38.04
C ARG A 471 -20.47 -27.43 -37.78
N GLU A 472 -19.57 -27.60 -38.75
CA GLU A 472 -18.19 -27.10 -38.71
C GLU A 472 -18.14 -25.56 -38.72
N ARG A 473 -19.09 -24.93 -39.44
CA ARG A 473 -19.27 -23.47 -39.48
C ARG A 473 -19.78 -22.91 -38.15
N ALA A 474 -20.73 -23.58 -37.50
CA ALA A 474 -21.26 -23.20 -36.19
C ALA A 474 -20.22 -23.30 -35.05
N GLU A 475 -19.30 -24.27 -35.11
CA GLU A 475 -18.20 -24.39 -34.13
C GLU A 475 -17.15 -23.29 -34.30
N LYS A 476 -16.81 -22.92 -35.55
CA LYS A 476 -15.96 -21.75 -35.84
C LYS A 476 -16.61 -20.44 -35.37
N GLU A 477 -17.92 -20.28 -35.55
CA GLU A 477 -18.72 -19.13 -35.09
C GLU A 477 -18.69 -18.98 -33.55
N SER A 478 -18.85 -20.10 -32.83
CA SER A 478 -18.76 -20.17 -31.36
C SER A 478 -17.36 -19.82 -30.84
N SER A 479 -16.31 -20.28 -31.55
CA SER A 479 -14.92 -19.97 -31.20
C SER A 479 -14.58 -18.49 -31.44
N LYS A 480 -15.03 -17.88 -32.54
CA LYS A 480 -14.93 -16.44 -32.82
C LYS A 480 -15.64 -15.59 -31.75
N ARG A 481 -16.84 -16.00 -31.31
CA ARG A 481 -17.60 -15.30 -30.26
C ARG A 481 -16.91 -15.35 -28.88
N ARG A 482 -16.24 -16.46 -28.56
CA ARG A 482 -15.40 -16.61 -27.35
C ARG A 482 -14.17 -15.70 -27.38
N ILE A 483 -13.54 -15.53 -28.54
CA ILE A 483 -12.40 -14.63 -28.73
C ILE A 483 -12.85 -13.17 -28.51
N ARG A 484 -14.00 -12.76 -29.08
CA ARG A 484 -14.63 -11.44 -28.86
C ARG A 484 -14.94 -11.15 -27.38
N GLN A 485 -15.35 -12.16 -26.61
CA GLN A 485 -15.60 -12.01 -25.17
C GLN A 485 -14.34 -11.95 -24.32
N LYS A 486 -13.28 -12.67 -24.69
CA LYS A 486 -11.95 -12.56 -24.07
C LYS A 486 -11.35 -11.18 -24.35
N MET A 487 -11.55 -10.69 -25.56
CA MET A 487 -11.11 -9.38 -26.03
C MET A 487 -11.68 -8.22 -25.21
N LEU A 488 -12.99 -8.24 -24.97
CA LEU A 488 -13.69 -7.26 -24.13
C LEU A 488 -13.38 -7.40 -22.63
N ALA A 489 -12.84 -8.54 -22.17
CA ALA A 489 -12.43 -8.73 -20.78
C ALA A 489 -11.03 -8.15 -20.52
N VAL A 490 -10.12 -8.30 -21.49
CA VAL A 490 -8.79 -7.65 -21.49
C VAL A 490 -8.94 -6.13 -21.44
N GLY A 491 -9.80 -5.53 -22.27
CA GLY A 491 -10.01 -4.08 -22.24
C GLY A 491 -10.63 -3.50 -20.95
N ARG A 492 -11.14 -4.35 -20.06
CA ARG A 492 -11.64 -3.95 -18.73
C ARG A 492 -10.56 -4.06 -17.67
N LEU A 493 -9.76 -5.13 -17.71
CA LEU A 493 -8.57 -5.27 -16.87
C LEU A 493 -7.59 -4.09 -17.10
N SER A 494 -7.47 -3.58 -18.34
CA SER A 494 -6.57 -2.45 -18.67
C SER A 494 -6.96 -1.17 -17.92
N ARG A 495 -8.27 -0.90 -17.79
CA ARG A 495 -8.75 0.29 -17.07
C ARG A 495 -8.55 0.17 -15.56
N VAL A 496 -8.72 -1.03 -15.00
CA VAL A 496 -8.44 -1.29 -13.58
C VAL A 496 -6.94 -1.18 -13.29
N PHE A 497 -6.08 -1.78 -14.12
CA PHE A 497 -4.63 -1.68 -13.95
C PHE A 497 -4.07 -0.27 -14.23
N ALA A 498 -4.66 0.50 -15.15
CA ALA A 498 -4.30 1.90 -15.38
C ALA A 498 -4.66 2.82 -14.20
N VAL A 499 -5.79 2.56 -13.51
CA VAL A 499 -6.17 3.29 -12.28
C VAL A 499 -5.25 2.90 -11.13
N LEU A 500 -5.01 1.59 -10.91
CA LEU A 500 -4.07 1.09 -9.90
C LEU A 500 -2.64 1.59 -10.14
N ARG A 501 -2.24 1.80 -11.39
CA ARG A 501 -0.96 2.40 -11.79
C ARG A 501 -0.90 3.91 -11.53
N ASN A 502 -1.93 4.67 -11.90
CA ASN A 502 -1.97 6.12 -11.60
C ASN A 502 -1.92 6.39 -10.09
N GLU A 503 -2.42 5.46 -9.27
CA GLU A 503 -2.29 5.55 -7.82
C GLU A 503 -0.98 4.96 -7.27
N ALA A 504 -0.34 4.00 -7.95
CA ALA A 504 0.88 3.35 -7.47
C ALA A 504 2.19 3.97 -7.99
N GLU A 505 2.32 4.34 -9.27
CA GLU A 505 3.54 4.94 -9.85
C GLU A 505 3.73 6.39 -9.39
N ALA A 506 2.66 7.18 -9.46
CA ALA A 506 2.61 8.56 -8.96
C ALA A 506 2.92 8.69 -7.47
N VAL A 507 2.73 7.61 -6.72
CA VAL A 507 2.94 7.54 -5.29
C VAL A 507 4.27 6.88 -4.96
N SER A 508 4.71 5.85 -5.69
CA SER A 508 5.95 5.15 -5.40
C SER A 508 7.20 5.97 -5.75
N GLU A 509 7.29 6.55 -6.96
CA GLU A 509 8.47 7.37 -7.36
C GLU A 509 8.58 8.68 -6.57
N LEU A 510 7.45 9.19 -6.10
CA LEU A 510 7.31 10.49 -5.49
C LEU A 510 7.37 10.40 -3.95
N LYS A 511 7.08 9.23 -3.37
CA LYS A 511 7.47 8.84 -2.01
C LYS A 511 8.98 8.53 -1.90
N ASP A 512 9.61 8.00 -2.96
CA ASP A 512 11.05 7.71 -3.00
C ASP A 512 11.92 8.97 -2.89
N LEU A 513 11.52 10.05 -3.58
CA LEU A 513 12.21 11.35 -3.56
C LEU A 513 11.95 12.20 -2.31
N MET A 514 10.90 11.89 -1.55
CA MET A 514 10.44 12.76 -0.45
C MET A 514 10.47 12.06 0.92
N GLY A 515 10.57 10.74 0.99
CA GLY A 515 10.46 10.01 2.27
C GLY A 515 9.11 10.18 3.00
N THR A 516 8.06 10.68 2.32
CA THR A 516 6.74 11.00 2.92
C THR A 516 5.65 10.01 2.50
N THR A 517 4.43 10.19 3.03
CA THR A 517 3.19 9.61 2.50
C THR A 517 2.26 10.61 1.76
N LYS A 518 2.62 11.90 1.65
CA LYS A 518 1.80 12.97 1.05
C LYS A 518 2.60 13.80 0.03
N LEU A 519 1.96 14.20 -1.07
CA LEU A 519 2.57 14.91 -2.21
C LEU A 519 2.19 16.41 -2.23
N PRO A 520 3.13 17.33 -2.59
CA PRO A 520 2.81 18.73 -2.82
C PRO A 520 1.91 18.92 -4.04
N TYR A 521 1.00 19.88 -3.96
CA TYR A 521 0.02 20.19 -5.00
C TYR A 521 0.72 20.65 -6.31
N GLY A 522 0.46 19.95 -7.41
CA GLY A 522 0.99 20.29 -8.76
C GLY A 522 2.20 19.49 -9.25
N SER A 523 2.78 18.61 -8.42
CA SER A 523 4.02 17.86 -8.75
C SER A 523 3.85 16.75 -9.79
N LEU A 524 2.62 16.26 -9.98
CA LEU A 524 2.28 15.15 -10.89
C LEU A 524 2.39 15.50 -12.39
N GLN A 525 2.43 16.79 -12.73
CA GLN A 525 2.54 17.23 -14.13
C GLN A 525 3.97 17.16 -14.72
N LEU A 526 4.99 16.90 -13.90
CA LEU A 526 6.40 17.00 -14.29
C LEU A 526 7.09 15.65 -14.57
N GLY A 527 6.58 14.53 -14.06
CA GLY A 527 7.21 13.19 -14.19
C GLY A 527 8.56 13.06 -13.45
N ALA A 528 9.10 11.84 -13.36
CA ALA A 528 10.35 11.54 -12.63
C ALA A 528 11.58 12.33 -13.13
N GLU A 529 11.70 12.51 -14.45
CA GLU A 529 12.75 13.37 -15.02
C GLU A 529 12.52 14.87 -14.76
N GLY A 530 11.26 15.32 -14.68
CA GLY A 530 10.95 16.72 -14.36
C GLY A 530 11.16 17.05 -12.88
N LEU A 531 11.02 16.08 -11.97
CA LEU A 531 11.37 16.25 -10.55
C LEU A 531 12.88 16.16 -10.29
N LYS A 532 13.62 15.26 -10.95
CA LYS A 532 15.11 15.25 -10.91
C LYS A 532 15.74 16.54 -11.46
N ARG A 533 15.02 17.26 -12.32
CA ARG A 533 15.37 18.61 -12.80
C ARG A 533 14.82 19.75 -11.92
N ALA A 534 14.02 19.46 -10.90
CA ALA A 534 13.40 20.48 -10.05
C ALA A 534 14.17 20.76 -8.75
N ILE A 535 14.94 19.78 -8.25
CA ILE A 535 15.76 19.92 -7.03
C ILE A 535 17.22 20.01 -7.44
N HIS A 536 17.77 21.23 -7.54
CA HIS A 536 19.16 21.46 -7.92
C HIS A 536 20.03 21.98 -6.79
N THR A 537 19.42 22.44 -5.69
CA THR A 537 20.12 23.09 -4.58
C THR A 537 19.73 22.49 -3.24
N PHE A 538 20.61 22.65 -2.26
CA PHE A 538 20.36 22.30 -0.87
C PHE A 538 19.07 22.96 -0.35
N GLU A 539 18.82 24.22 -0.70
CA GLU A 539 17.62 24.95 -0.29
C GLU A 539 16.33 24.39 -0.90
N ASP A 540 16.38 23.89 -2.13
CA ASP A 540 15.22 23.26 -2.77
C ASP A 540 14.88 21.93 -2.08
N ALA A 541 15.90 21.11 -1.81
CA ALA A 541 15.74 19.85 -1.08
C ALA A 541 15.17 20.09 0.33
N LYS A 542 15.73 21.07 1.06
CA LYS A 542 15.26 21.47 2.39
C LYS A 542 13.81 21.93 2.41
N LYS A 543 13.36 22.67 1.39
CA LYS A 543 11.96 23.09 1.27
C LYS A 543 11.03 21.91 0.99
N CYS A 544 11.43 20.98 0.13
CA CYS A 544 10.66 19.78 -0.17
C CYS A 544 10.52 18.87 1.07
N ASP A 545 11.54 18.84 1.95
CA ASP A 545 11.54 17.99 3.13
C ASP A 545 10.88 18.63 4.38
N GLN A 546 10.49 19.89 4.32
CA GLN A 546 10.05 20.67 5.48
C GLN A 546 8.91 20.01 6.28
N GLU A 547 8.01 19.27 5.62
CA GLU A 547 6.93 18.54 6.28
C GLU A 547 7.43 17.33 7.08
N ASN A 548 8.54 16.68 6.67
CA ASN A 548 9.14 15.58 7.41
C ASN A 548 9.99 16.06 8.59
N GLU A 549 10.42 17.31 8.56
CA GLU A 549 11.11 17.95 9.69
C GLU A 549 10.14 18.28 10.84
N ARG A 550 8.83 18.13 10.64
CA ARG A 550 7.78 18.34 11.66
C ARG A 550 7.58 17.13 12.54
N LEU A 551 7.14 17.39 13.78
CA LEU A 551 6.57 16.35 14.62
C LEU A 551 5.36 15.74 13.90
N PRO A 552 5.33 14.42 13.67
CA PRO A 552 4.20 13.79 13.01
C PRO A 552 2.89 13.97 13.79
N PRO A 553 1.73 13.98 13.12
CA PRO A 553 0.44 14.07 13.79
C PRO A 553 0.23 12.87 14.73
N SER A 554 -0.45 13.11 15.85
CA SER A 554 -0.79 12.04 16.80
C SER A 554 -1.71 11.00 16.17
N LYS A 555 -1.78 9.78 16.74
CA LYS A 555 -2.70 8.73 16.24
C LYS A 555 -4.16 9.21 16.19
N GLU A 556 -4.59 9.99 17.17
CA GLU A 556 -5.93 10.58 17.21
C GLU A 556 -6.17 11.59 16.08
N GLN A 557 -5.18 12.45 15.81
CA GLN A 557 -5.22 13.41 14.71
C GLN A 557 -5.23 12.70 13.35
N LYS A 558 -4.40 11.66 13.17
CA LYS A 558 -4.42 10.80 11.97
C LYS A 558 -5.80 10.18 11.76
N THR A 559 -6.37 9.57 12.80
CA THR A 559 -7.70 8.95 12.74
C THR A 559 -8.78 9.97 12.36
N LYS A 560 -8.68 11.21 12.88
CA LYS A 560 -9.61 12.30 12.54
C LYS A 560 -9.42 12.77 11.09
N GLU A 561 -8.18 12.98 10.64
CA GLU A 561 -7.89 13.34 9.25
C GLU A 561 -8.33 12.27 8.25
N GLU A 562 -8.15 11.00 8.59
CA GLU A 562 -8.60 9.86 7.79
C GLU A 562 -10.13 9.82 7.72
N LYS A 563 -10.82 10.05 8.84
CA LYS A 563 -12.28 10.21 8.88
C LYS A 563 -12.76 11.40 8.04
N ASP A 564 -12.09 12.55 8.13
CA ASP A 564 -12.45 13.74 7.37
C ASP A 564 -12.20 13.55 5.86
N LYS A 565 -11.10 12.89 5.49
CA LYS A 565 -10.81 12.50 4.10
C LYS A 565 -11.83 11.50 3.58
N MET A 566 -12.19 10.50 4.37
CA MET A 566 -13.21 9.51 4.02
C MET A 566 -14.57 10.18 3.83
N TRP A 567 -14.97 11.08 4.73
CA TRP A 567 -16.20 11.86 4.61
C TRP A 567 -16.21 12.75 3.36
N LYS A 568 -15.08 13.37 3.03
CA LYS A 568 -14.91 14.17 1.82
C LYS A 568 -14.95 13.31 0.54
N ALA A 569 -14.29 12.16 0.54
CA ALA A 569 -14.33 11.20 -0.57
C ALA A 569 -15.74 10.63 -0.78
N ILE A 570 -16.49 10.35 0.29
CA ILE A 570 -17.90 9.93 0.24
C ILE A 570 -18.77 11.07 -0.33
N GLY A 571 -18.52 12.32 0.07
CA GLY A 571 -19.21 13.50 -0.46
C GLY A 571 -18.89 13.82 -1.93
N GLU A 572 -17.70 13.47 -2.41
CA GLU A 572 -17.29 13.62 -3.81
C GLU A 572 -17.79 12.45 -4.68
N ALA A 573 -17.78 11.22 -4.14
CA ALA A 573 -18.29 10.01 -4.80
C ALA A 573 -19.83 10.02 -4.96
N SER A 574 -20.55 10.72 -4.08
CA SER A 574 -22.00 10.93 -4.20
C SER A 574 -22.40 11.93 -5.29
N ASN A 575 -21.44 12.65 -5.88
CA ASN A 575 -21.65 13.61 -6.98
C ASN A 575 -21.11 13.13 -8.35
N THR A 576 -20.64 11.88 -8.49
CA THR A 576 -20.14 11.35 -9.78
C THR A 576 -21.02 10.20 -10.30
N PRO A 577 -21.63 10.31 -11.50
CA PRO A 577 -22.47 9.26 -12.10
C PRO A 577 -21.75 7.92 -12.44
N GLN A 578 -20.43 7.84 -12.22
CA GLN A 578 -19.57 6.77 -12.71
C GLN A 578 -19.38 5.62 -11.68
N SER A 579 -19.61 5.86 -10.39
CA SER A 579 -19.36 4.89 -9.30
C SER A 579 -20.38 3.74 -9.26
N GLU A 580 -21.61 3.96 -9.75
CA GLU A 580 -22.61 2.90 -9.88
C GLU A 580 -22.25 1.87 -10.97
N LEU A 581 -21.52 2.27 -12.01
CA LEU A 581 -21.15 1.41 -13.13
C LEU A 581 -20.07 0.37 -12.76
N ASP A 582 -19.13 0.73 -11.90
CA ASP A 582 -18.00 -0.11 -11.52
C ASP A 582 -18.40 -1.20 -10.52
N GLN A 583 -19.30 -0.90 -9.57
CA GLN A 583 -19.87 -1.91 -8.67
C GLN A 583 -20.76 -2.92 -9.41
N VAL A 584 -21.52 -2.45 -10.41
CA VAL A 584 -22.32 -3.29 -11.32
C VAL A 584 -21.43 -4.25 -12.13
N GLU A 585 -20.18 -3.87 -12.45
CA GLU A 585 -19.27 -4.70 -13.26
C GLU A 585 -18.55 -5.79 -12.45
N ALA A 586 -18.17 -5.52 -11.20
CA ALA A 586 -17.63 -6.53 -10.28
C ALA A 586 -18.66 -7.64 -9.99
N MET A 587 -19.94 -7.30 -9.84
CA MET A 587 -21.02 -8.28 -9.61
C MET A 587 -21.33 -9.12 -10.86
N LYS A 588 -21.21 -8.55 -12.07
CA LYS A 588 -21.33 -9.30 -13.34
C LYS A 588 -20.22 -10.36 -13.48
N LEU A 589 -19.04 -10.12 -12.91
CA LEU A 589 -17.93 -11.07 -12.89
C LEU A 589 -18.24 -12.28 -11.98
N ALA A 590 -18.73 -12.03 -10.75
CA ALA A 590 -19.14 -13.09 -9.82
C ALA A 590 -20.26 -13.97 -10.41
N ALA A 591 -21.26 -13.38 -11.03
CA ALA A 591 -22.34 -14.11 -11.72
C ALA A 591 -21.84 -14.92 -12.94
N ARG A 592 -20.81 -14.44 -13.66
CA ARG A 592 -20.16 -15.18 -14.77
C ARG A 592 -19.35 -16.37 -14.26
N ILE A 593 -18.65 -16.21 -13.14
CA ILE A 593 -17.86 -17.27 -12.51
C ILE A 593 -18.80 -18.40 -12.04
N LEU A 594 -19.88 -18.07 -11.33
CA LEU A 594 -20.92 -19.02 -10.90
C LEU A 594 -21.57 -19.78 -12.08
N ARG A 595 -21.89 -19.09 -13.18
CA ARG A 595 -22.40 -19.75 -14.41
C ARG A 595 -21.41 -20.74 -15.01
N THR A 596 -20.11 -20.47 -14.88
CA THR A 596 -19.06 -21.34 -15.43
C THR A 596 -18.92 -22.62 -14.61
N PHE A 597 -19.04 -22.54 -13.28
CA PHE A 597 -19.03 -23.71 -12.39
C PHE A 597 -20.29 -24.58 -12.51
N LEU A 598 -21.47 -23.98 -12.74
CA LEU A 598 -22.74 -24.72 -12.79
C LEU A 598 -23.07 -25.33 -14.17
N LYS A 599 -22.27 -25.05 -15.21
CA LYS A 599 -22.52 -25.49 -16.59
C LYS A 599 -22.08 -26.94 -16.81
N LYS A 600 -23.03 -27.88 -16.81
CA LYS A 600 -22.80 -29.24 -17.34
C LYS A 600 -22.85 -29.24 -18.88
N LYS A 601 -22.01 -30.06 -19.51
CA LYS A 601 -21.94 -30.22 -20.98
C LYS A 601 -23.33 -30.64 -21.50
N ASN A 602 -23.89 -29.88 -22.43
CA ASN A 602 -25.20 -30.05 -23.11
C ASN A 602 -26.48 -29.53 -22.41
N ASN A 603 -26.42 -28.83 -21.27
CA ASN A 603 -27.61 -28.19 -20.68
C ASN A 603 -27.84 -26.75 -21.16
N LYS A 604 -29.11 -26.33 -21.27
CA LYS A 604 -29.52 -24.93 -21.56
C LYS A 604 -28.93 -23.98 -20.51
N ASN A 605 -28.58 -22.76 -20.93
CA ASN A 605 -28.13 -21.70 -20.01
C ASN A 605 -29.22 -21.39 -18.98
N ILE A 606 -28.89 -21.48 -17.70
CA ILE A 606 -29.78 -21.09 -16.60
C ILE A 606 -29.69 -19.56 -16.46
N SER A 607 -30.83 -18.89 -16.45
CA SER A 607 -30.89 -17.45 -16.13
C SER A 607 -30.65 -17.27 -14.64
N ILE A 608 -29.52 -16.67 -14.28
CA ILE A 608 -29.14 -16.39 -12.88
C ILE A 608 -29.17 -14.87 -12.69
N GLN A 609 -30.01 -14.42 -11.76
CA GLN A 609 -30.05 -13.07 -11.20
C GLN A 609 -29.28 -13.09 -9.87
N ALA A 610 -28.37 -12.14 -9.65
CA ALA A 610 -27.60 -12.01 -8.43
C ALA A 610 -28.00 -10.72 -7.71
N ILE A 611 -28.32 -10.82 -6.41
CA ILE A 611 -28.70 -9.71 -5.54
C ILE A 611 -27.71 -9.70 -4.38
N GLY A 612 -27.03 -8.57 -4.16
CA GLY A 612 -26.18 -8.38 -2.99
C GLY A 612 -27.01 -7.89 -1.80
N LEU A 613 -26.76 -8.42 -0.61
CA LEU A 613 -27.34 -7.94 0.64
C LEU A 613 -26.21 -7.36 1.49
N SER A 614 -26.18 -6.04 1.69
CA SER A 614 -25.32 -5.45 2.71
C SER A 614 -26.02 -5.57 4.06
N LEU A 615 -25.44 -6.34 4.98
CA LEU A 615 -26.02 -6.64 6.29
C LEU A 615 -25.25 -6.00 7.45
N TYR A 616 -24.31 -5.09 7.15
CA TYR A 616 -23.49 -4.44 8.16
C TYR A 616 -23.48 -2.93 7.96
N GLU A 617 -24.43 -2.28 8.62
CA GLU A 617 -24.19 -1.02 9.33
C GLU A 617 -24.59 -1.26 10.78
N ASP A 618 -23.69 -0.90 11.69
CA ASP A 618 -23.68 -1.25 13.10
C ASP A 618 -25.03 -1.11 13.82
N LEU A 619 -25.62 -2.25 14.17
CA LEU A 619 -26.81 -2.34 15.03
C LEU A 619 -26.60 -1.61 16.37
N GLU A 620 -25.35 -1.55 16.86
CA GLU A 620 -24.98 -0.86 18.09
C GLU A 620 -24.95 0.67 17.93
N ILE A 621 -24.48 1.18 16.78
CA ILE A 621 -24.49 2.62 16.46
C ILE A 621 -25.93 3.09 16.21
N TRP A 622 -26.74 2.30 15.51
CA TRP A 622 -28.15 2.62 15.28
C TRP A 622 -28.94 2.68 16.59
N LYS A 623 -28.73 1.71 17.50
CA LYS A 623 -29.33 1.72 18.85
C LYS A 623 -28.87 2.95 19.65
N ALA A 624 -27.58 3.28 19.62
CA ALA A 624 -27.04 4.43 20.35
C ALA A 624 -27.58 5.77 19.83
N ALA A 625 -27.89 5.88 18.54
CA ALA A 625 -28.45 7.07 17.92
C ALA A 625 -29.98 7.24 18.11
N HIS A 626 -30.69 6.17 18.50
CA HIS A 626 -32.16 6.13 18.58
C HIS A 626 -32.70 5.69 19.96
N GLN A 627 -31.84 5.65 20.98
CA GLN A 627 -32.22 5.54 22.39
C GLN A 627 -32.57 6.92 22.95
N ASP A 628 -33.71 7.03 23.62
CA ASP A 628 -34.03 8.20 24.45
C ASP A 628 -33.36 8.10 25.84
N GLN A 629 -33.49 9.15 26.66
CA GLN A 629 -32.85 9.25 27.98
C GLN A 629 -33.27 8.14 28.97
N ASP A 630 -34.34 7.39 28.66
CA ASP A 630 -34.86 6.28 29.46
C ASP A 630 -34.56 4.89 28.85
N GLY A 631 -33.84 4.83 27.72
CA GLY A 631 -33.35 3.59 27.11
C GLY A 631 -34.35 2.84 26.24
N VAL A 632 -35.44 3.47 25.80
CA VAL A 632 -36.48 2.85 24.97
C VAL A 632 -36.24 3.17 23.49
N LEU A 633 -36.26 2.13 22.63
CA LEU A 633 -36.03 2.26 21.19
C LEU A 633 -37.30 2.74 20.47
N ASN A 634 -37.21 3.89 19.80
CA ASN A 634 -38.36 4.53 19.15
C ASN A 634 -38.73 3.97 17.76
N SER A 635 -38.01 2.98 17.24
CA SER A 635 -38.36 2.25 16.00
C SER A 635 -37.65 0.89 15.93
N GLU A 636 -37.92 0.06 14.91
CA GLU A 636 -37.08 -1.11 14.57
C GLU A 636 -36.02 -0.68 13.53
N PRO A 637 -34.79 -1.22 13.58
CA PRO A 637 -33.74 -0.90 12.60
C PRO A 637 -34.18 -1.28 11.19
N GLY A 638 -34.26 -0.30 10.31
CA GLY A 638 -34.62 -0.49 8.91
C GLY A 638 -33.46 -1.08 8.11
N VAL A 639 -33.72 -2.15 7.35
CA VAL A 639 -32.75 -2.70 6.38
C VAL A 639 -32.59 -1.71 5.23
N ILE A 640 -31.39 -1.17 5.04
CA ILE A 640 -31.05 -0.42 3.83
C ILE A 640 -30.74 -1.43 2.73
N LYS A 641 -31.74 -1.71 1.88
CA LYS A 641 -31.54 -2.49 0.65
C LYS A 641 -30.81 -1.61 -0.36
N THR A 642 -29.51 -1.76 -0.50
CA THR A 642 -28.83 -1.18 -1.66
C THR A 642 -29.02 -2.12 -2.86
N GLN A 643 -29.97 -1.76 -3.71
CA GLN A 643 -30.25 -2.50 -4.95
C GLN A 643 -29.30 -1.99 -6.05
N TRP A 644 -28.17 -2.65 -6.23
CA TRP A 644 -27.11 -2.20 -7.16
C TRP A 644 -27.32 -2.65 -8.62
N LEU A 645 -28.56 -2.68 -9.13
CA LEU A 645 -28.87 -2.86 -10.55
C LEU A 645 -30.18 -2.12 -10.88
N ASN A 646 -30.10 -0.93 -11.48
CA ASN A 646 -31.23 -0.38 -12.22
C ASN A 646 -31.29 -1.08 -13.59
N PHE A 647 -32.20 -2.04 -13.72
CA PHE A 647 -32.68 -2.45 -15.03
C PHE A 647 -33.90 -1.58 -15.34
N ASP A 648 -33.70 -0.46 -16.03
CA ASP A 648 -34.84 0.25 -16.61
C ASP A 648 -35.59 -0.76 -17.49
N SER A 649 -36.81 -1.11 -17.06
CA SER A 649 -37.72 -2.18 -17.52
C SER A 649 -37.51 -3.60 -16.92
N SER A 650 -37.84 -3.80 -15.64
CA SER A 650 -38.91 -4.77 -15.31
C SER A 650 -39.16 -4.88 -13.80
N GLU A 651 -40.44 -4.81 -13.46
CA GLU A 651 -41.07 -5.46 -12.31
C GLU A 651 -40.76 -6.97 -12.29
N THR A 652 -39.54 -7.39 -11.96
CA THR A 652 -39.22 -8.82 -11.85
C THR A 652 -39.53 -9.32 -10.45
N SER A 653 -40.76 -9.79 -10.28
CA SER A 653 -41.24 -10.48 -9.08
C SER A 653 -40.29 -11.62 -8.68
N LEU A 654 -39.98 -11.71 -7.38
CA LEU A 654 -39.25 -12.85 -6.81
C LEU A 654 -40.15 -14.09 -6.66
N ILE A 655 -41.47 -13.90 -6.79
CA ILE A 655 -42.48 -14.96 -6.70
C ILE A 655 -42.32 -15.96 -7.85
N GLY A 656 -42.34 -17.26 -7.52
CA GLY A 656 -42.20 -18.37 -8.47
C GLY A 656 -40.75 -18.70 -8.85
N ARG A 657 -39.76 -18.13 -8.17
CA ARG A 657 -38.33 -18.32 -8.47
C ARG A 657 -37.65 -19.28 -7.50
N ASN A 658 -36.52 -19.83 -7.94
CA ASN A 658 -35.57 -20.52 -7.07
C ASN A 658 -34.49 -19.52 -6.67
N ILE A 659 -34.43 -19.19 -5.39
CA ILE A 659 -33.50 -18.23 -4.80
C ILE A 659 -32.41 -19.03 -4.09
N LEU A 660 -31.14 -18.70 -4.38
CA LEU A 660 -29.99 -19.28 -3.69
C LEU A 660 -29.23 -18.18 -2.96
N ILE A 661 -29.17 -18.27 -1.63
CA ILE A 661 -28.34 -17.41 -0.79
C ILE A 661 -26.95 -18.03 -0.76
N VAL A 662 -25.92 -17.22 -1.06
CA VAL A 662 -24.53 -17.67 -1.09
C VAL A 662 -23.73 -16.85 -0.09
N ASP A 663 -22.98 -17.53 0.78
CA ASP A 663 -22.08 -16.89 1.75
C ASP A 663 -20.75 -17.66 1.82
N GLU A 664 -19.69 -17.00 2.30
CA GLU A 664 -18.39 -17.64 2.46
C GLU A 664 -18.41 -18.61 3.65
N VAL A 665 -19.01 -18.21 4.78
CA VAL A 665 -18.96 -18.96 6.04
C VAL A 665 -20.29 -18.94 6.79
N ASP A 666 -20.87 -20.11 7.06
CA ASP A 666 -21.87 -20.25 8.14
C ASP A 666 -21.13 -20.39 9.48
N ASP A 667 -20.94 -19.28 10.18
CA ASP A 667 -20.33 -19.24 11.52
C ASP A 667 -21.37 -19.48 12.63
N THR A 668 -22.12 -18.44 13.01
CA THR A 668 -23.18 -18.52 14.04
C THR A 668 -24.59 -18.62 13.47
N ARG A 669 -24.73 -18.71 12.14
CA ARG A 669 -25.99 -18.71 11.37
C ARG A 669 -26.84 -17.43 11.43
N ARG A 670 -26.44 -16.42 12.21
CA ARG A 670 -27.21 -15.17 12.38
C ARG A 670 -27.50 -14.47 11.06
N THR A 671 -26.47 -14.24 10.25
CA THR A 671 -26.57 -13.51 8.98
C THR A 671 -27.45 -14.25 7.97
N LEU A 672 -27.29 -15.59 7.87
CA LEU A 672 -28.10 -16.43 7.00
C LEU A 672 -29.57 -16.48 7.42
N ALA A 673 -29.85 -16.68 8.72
CA ALA A 673 -31.20 -16.70 9.25
C ALA A 673 -31.90 -15.34 9.07
N TYR A 674 -31.17 -14.25 9.29
CA TYR A 674 -31.65 -12.90 9.04
C TYR A 674 -32.01 -12.67 7.57
N ALA A 675 -31.12 -13.05 6.64
CA ALA A 675 -31.37 -12.92 5.21
C ALA A 675 -32.62 -13.72 4.76
N VAL A 676 -32.78 -14.95 5.25
CA VAL A 676 -33.98 -15.77 4.97
C VAL A 676 -35.24 -15.09 5.50
N LYS A 677 -35.21 -14.56 6.73
CA LYS A 677 -36.36 -13.90 7.34
C LYS A 677 -36.78 -12.65 6.57
N GLU A 678 -35.84 -11.81 6.17
CA GLU A 678 -36.14 -10.58 5.41
C GLU A 678 -36.67 -10.90 4.01
N LEU A 679 -36.06 -11.86 3.30
CA LEU A 679 -36.58 -12.30 1.99
C LEU A 679 -37.98 -12.89 2.10
N THR A 680 -38.26 -13.66 3.15
CA THR A 680 -39.58 -14.26 3.36
C THR A 680 -40.65 -13.18 3.59
N LYS A 681 -40.35 -12.13 4.38
CA LYS A 681 -41.26 -10.99 4.57
C LYS A 681 -41.61 -10.30 3.25
N ASP A 682 -40.62 -10.10 2.38
CA ASP A 682 -40.84 -9.50 1.06
C ASP A 682 -41.72 -10.37 0.17
N LEU A 683 -41.44 -11.68 0.12
CA LEU A 683 -42.22 -12.66 -0.63
C LEU A 683 -43.67 -12.72 -0.14
N GLU A 684 -43.90 -12.66 1.17
CA GLU A 684 -45.26 -12.64 1.73
C GLU A 684 -46.02 -11.36 1.36
N LYS A 685 -45.33 -10.20 1.42
CA LYS A 685 -45.91 -8.91 1.03
C LYS A 685 -46.31 -8.89 -0.44
N GLU A 686 -45.47 -9.43 -1.32
CA GLU A 686 -45.74 -9.52 -2.74
C GLU A 686 -46.82 -10.57 -3.06
N SER A 687 -46.77 -11.73 -2.40
CA SER A 687 -47.80 -12.77 -2.48
C SER A 687 -49.17 -12.25 -2.09
N ARG A 688 -49.25 -11.42 -1.04
CA ARG A 688 -50.50 -10.80 -0.59
C ARG A 688 -51.11 -9.89 -1.65
N LYS A 689 -50.28 -9.02 -2.27
CA LYS A 689 -50.72 -8.16 -3.38
C LYS A 689 -51.24 -8.97 -4.57
N LEU A 690 -50.59 -10.08 -4.91
CA LEU A 690 -51.05 -10.97 -5.99
C LEU A 690 -52.37 -11.65 -5.66
N ARG A 691 -52.56 -12.12 -4.41
CA ARG A 691 -53.83 -12.70 -3.93
C ARG A 691 -54.96 -11.68 -3.94
N GLU A 692 -54.71 -10.44 -3.52
CA GLU A 692 -55.67 -9.33 -3.56
C GLU A 692 -56.07 -8.97 -5.00
N GLN A 693 -55.18 -9.19 -5.97
CA GLN A 693 -55.46 -9.04 -7.41
C GLN A 693 -56.10 -10.30 -8.05
N GLY A 694 -56.43 -11.33 -7.27
CA GLY A 694 -57.03 -12.58 -7.77
C GLY A 694 -56.08 -13.44 -8.61
N LYS A 695 -54.76 -13.22 -8.52
CA LYS A 695 -53.74 -13.97 -9.26
C LYS A 695 -53.23 -15.16 -8.43
N GLU A 696 -52.95 -16.28 -9.11
CA GLU A 696 -52.31 -17.44 -8.51
C GLU A 696 -50.87 -17.10 -8.09
N VAL A 697 -50.45 -17.54 -6.91
CA VAL A 697 -49.11 -17.28 -6.36
C VAL A 697 -48.24 -18.52 -6.56
N PRO A 698 -47.34 -18.53 -7.56
CA PRO A 698 -46.45 -19.67 -7.77
C PRO A 698 -45.45 -19.84 -6.62
N GLU A 699 -45.11 -21.09 -6.32
CA GLU A 699 -44.22 -21.47 -5.23
C GLU A 699 -42.82 -20.90 -5.43
N THR A 700 -42.28 -20.23 -4.41
CA THR A 700 -40.90 -19.71 -4.40
C THR A 700 -40.05 -20.53 -3.46
N LYS A 701 -38.87 -20.97 -3.90
CA LYS A 701 -37.99 -21.84 -3.12
C LYS A 701 -36.71 -21.12 -2.75
N ILE A 702 -36.33 -21.18 -1.47
CA ILE A 702 -35.06 -20.64 -0.98
C ILE A 702 -34.12 -21.80 -0.65
N GLY A 703 -32.88 -21.71 -1.12
CA GLY A 703 -31.77 -22.58 -0.72
C GLY A 703 -30.59 -21.75 -0.24
N ILE A 704 -29.68 -22.40 0.47
CA ILE A 704 -28.47 -21.78 1.03
C ILE A 704 -27.26 -22.58 0.59
N PHE A 705 -26.22 -21.89 0.15
CA PHE A 705 -24.92 -22.46 -0.17
C PHE A 705 -23.82 -21.71 0.58
N VAL A 706 -22.97 -22.43 1.30
CA VAL A 706 -21.80 -21.88 1.97
C VAL A 706 -20.52 -22.63 1.59
N LEU A 707 -19.41 -21.92 1.51
CA LEU A 707 -18.11 -22.57 1.28
C LEU A 707 -17.69 -23.34 2.53
N HIS A 708 -17.82 -22.74 3.70
CA HIS A 708 -17.45 -23.33 4.98
C HIS A 708 -18.62 -23.32 5.96
N ASN A 709 -19.04 -24.48 6.46
CA ASN A 709 -19.88 -24.55 7.66
C ASN A 709 -18.99 -24.84 8.87
N LYS A 710 -18.88 -23.86 9.78
CA LYS A 710 -18.15 -24.07 11.05
C LYS A 710 -19.01 -24.91 12.00
N LEU A 711 -18.39 -25.92 12.61
CA LEU A 711 -18.96 -26.80 13.64
C LEU A 711 -18.97 -26.08 14.99
N LYS A 712 -19.58 -24.91 15.01
CA LYS A 712 -19.80 -24.02 16.15
C LYS A 712 -21.26 -24.06 16.55
N GLU A 713 -21.56 -23.71 17.80
CA GLU A 713 -22.93 -23.51 18.25
C GLU A 713 -23.65 -22.45 17.38
N LYS A 714 -24.82 -22.83 16.87
CA LYS A 714 -25.59 -22.03 15.93
C LYS A 714 -26.63 -21.24 16.71
N ARG A 715 -26.49 -19.92 16.68
CA ARG A 715 -27.27 -19.01 17.54
C ARG A 715 -28.66 -18.71 17.00
N GLU A 716 -28.92 -19.11 15.76
CA GLU A 716 -30.21 -18.96 15.10
C GLU A 716 -30.53 -20.25 14.33
N GLU A 717 -31.83 -20.49 14.13
CA GLU A 717 -32.33 -21.63 13.36
C GLU A 717 -32.77 -21.19 11.95
N LEU A 718 -32.61 -22.11 11.00
CA LEU A 718 -33.15 -21.98 9.66
C LEU A 718 -34.37 -22.88 9.52
N PRO A 719 -35.37 -22.54 8.67
CA PRO A 719 -36.53 -23.39 8.44
C PRO A 719 -36.13 -24.83 8.09
N GLU A 720 -36.82 -25.81 8.69
CA GLU A 720 -36.51 -27.24 8.50
C GLU A 720 -36.49 -27.66 7.03
N GLU A 721 -37.39 -27.10 6.22
CA GLU A 721 -37.46 -27.35 4.78
C GLU A 721 -36.24 -26.85 4.00
N ILE A 722 -35.50 -25.88 4.53
CA ILE A 722 -34.22 -25.43 3.96
C ILE A 722 -33.11 -26.35 4.46
N MET A 723 -33.07 -26.62 5.76
CA MET A 723 -32.03 -27.46 6.38
C MET A 723 -32.02 -28.90 5.87
N LYS A 724 -33.19 -29.47 5.60
CA LYS A 724 -33.34 -30.87 5.19
C LYS A 724 -32.86 -31.13 3.76
N ASP A 725 -33.29 -30.29 2.81
CA ASP A 725 -33.17 -30.60 1.37
C ASP A 725 -32.53 -29.45 0.54
N ARG A 726 -32.23 -28.29 1.13
CA ARG A 726 -31.78 -27.09 0.38
C ARG A 726 -30.64 -26.30 1.05
N TYR A 727 -29.94 -26.88 2.02
CA TYR A 727 -28.74 -26.31 2.62
C TYR A 727 -27.52 -27.10 2.15
N PHE A 728 -26.56 -26.39 1.56
CA PHE A 728 -25.36 -26.97 0.97
C PHE A 728 -24.12 -26.31 1.56
N ALA A 729 -23.21 -27.12 2.12
CA ALA A 729 -21.91 -26.65 2.57
C ALA A 729 -20.81 -27.42 1.84
N CYS A 730 -19.83 -26.72 1.27
CA CYS A 730 -18.70 -27.39 0.59
C CYS A 730 -17.80 -28.12 1.58
N LYS A 731 -17.49 -27.51 2.74
CA LYS A 731 -16.63 -28.11 3.76
C LYS A 731 -17.20 -27.90 5.15
N GLN A 732 -17.20 -28.97 5.96
CA GLN A 732 -17.43 -28.90 7.39
C GLN A 732 -16.08 -28.57 8.05
N MET A 733 -16.03 -27.51 8.84
CA MET A 733 -14.81 -27.02 9.48
C MET A 733 -14.98 -27.08 11.00
N PRO A 734 -13.97 -27.47 11.79
CA PRO A 734 -14.02 -27.30 13.24
C PRO A 734 -14.26 -25.84 13.63
N ASP A 735 -14.67 -25.58 14.88
CA ASP A 735 -14.81 -24.22 15.43
C ASP A 735 -13.42 -23.57 15.62
N GLN A 736 -12.81 -23.22 14.50
CA GLN A 736 -11.53 -22.53 14.37
C GLN A 736 -11.76 -21.18 13.70
N TRP A 737 -11.19 -20.13 14.29
CA TRP A 737 -11.59 -18.76 14.04
C TRP A 737 -10.79 -18.12 12.89
N LEU A 738 -11.26 -18.29 11.65
CA LEU A 738 -11.03 -17.29 10.60
C LEU A 738 -12.12 -16.23 10.75
N VAL A 739 -11.76 -15.09 11.34
CA VAL A 739 -12.47 -13.82 11.12
C VAL A 739 -11.68 -13.07 10.07
N TYR A 740 -12.41 -12.37 9.20
CA TYR A 740 -11.80 -11.52 8.20
C TYR A 740 -10.82 -10.55 8.87
N PRO A 741 -9.62 -10.35 8.29
CA PRO A 741 -8.52 -9.65 8.94
C PRO A 741 -8.84 -8.20 9.37
N TRP A 742 -9.92 -7.60 8.85
CA TRP A 742 -10.35 -6.25 9.20
C TRP A 742 -11.16 -6.13 10.49
N ASP A 743 -11.67 -7.25 11.05
CA ASP A 743 -12.39 -7.25 12.33
C ASP A 743 -11.50 -7.72 13.51
N ALA A 744 -10.22 -8.01 13.25
CA ALA A 744 -9.27 -8.39 14.28
C ALA A 744 -8.74 -7.15 15.00
N LEU A 745 -8.92 -7.08 16.33
CA LEU A 745 -8.32 -6.04 17.17
C LEU A 745 -6.79 -6.15 17.21
N ASP A 746 -6.27 -7.37 17.04
CA ASP A 746 -4.86 -7.71 16.94
C ASP A 746 -4.71 -8.81 15.87
N ILE A 747 -4.09 -8.45 14.75
CA ILE A 747 -3.91 -9.35 13.61
C ILE A 747 -2.78 -10.36 13.83
N GLU A 748 -1.85 -10.06 14.74
CA GLU A 748 -0.66 -10.88 15.02
C GLU A 748 -1.02 -12.00 16.00
N GLU A 749 -1.77 -11.70 17.07
CA GLU A 749 -2.37 -12.72 17.97
C GLU A 749 -3.31 -13.67 17.20
N HIS A 750 -4.08 -13.11 16.25
CA HIS A 750 -4.98 -13.87 15.38
C HIS A 750 -4.21 -14.82 14.46
N THR A 751 -3.14 -14.32 13.84
CA THR A 751 -2.27 -15.11 12.96
C THR A 751 -1.58 -16.24 13.73
N GLU A 752 -1.15 -16.00 14.96
CA GLU A 752 -0.48 -16.98 15.81
C GLU A 752 -1.42 -18.13 16.21
N LYS A 753 -2.63 -17.80 16.68
CA LYS A 753 -3.69 -18.80 16.98
C LYS A 753 -4.15 -19.61 15.77
N SER A 754 -4.05 -19.04 14.57
CA SER A 754 -4.36 -19.76 13.32
C SER A 754 -3.29 -20.80 12.97
N ARG A 755 -2.02 -20.54 13.31
CA ARG A 755 -0.89 -21.44 13.06
C ARG A 755 -0.88 -22.63 14.03
N GLU A 756 -1.25 -22.41 15.29
CA GLU A 756 -1.32 -23.47 16.31
C GLU A 756 -2.37 -24.56 16.01
N ASN A 757 -3.31 -24.30 15.09
CA ASN A 757 -4.45 -25.15 14.80
C ASN A 757 -4.39 -25.89 13.44
N THR A 758 -3.21 -25.99 12.81
CA THR A 758 -3.04 -26.80 11.59
C THR A 758 -2.96 -28.30 11.91
N TYR A 759 -4.05 -29.02 11.63
CA TYR A 759 -4.08 -30.49 11.43
C TYR A 759 -4.32 -30.80 9.95
#